data_AF-A0A4R6AEV4-F1
#
_entry.id   AF-A0A4R6AEV4-F1
#
_cell.length_a   1.000
_cell.length_b   1.000
_cell.length_c   1.000
_cell.angle_alpha   90.00
_cell.angle_beta   90.00
_cell.angle_gamma   90.00
#
_symmetry.space_group_name_H-M   'P 1'
#
loop_
_entity.id
_entity.type
_entity.pdbx_description
1 polymer ?
#
loop_
_entity_poly.entity_id
_entity_poly.type
_entity_poly.pdbx_seq_one_letter_code
_entity_poly.pdbx_strand_id
1 'polypeptide(L)'
;MAHRKNKNGAQPPIDAAWVKEALQDQAENLFRQVWGEPTKPGKSWRPCESSARSMVMQGPRRGFWTDHKAGTGGDLLDLFAIEICGLNRARDDFPTVLAEAARWCGLNPDAPPDLSILETRRAERDAALGAQDKADKAHKTETVQVVLNAAQRVTESPAAAYLSARGVTALPDFGLAYAPPLTRTPGIAKPDRAALVVWATDDTGKMMGGQRVLILPDGKPAPEDPRKLSFGAIGGYPARFPAQVQGGPLCIAEGPETALSIWQATGFETWAVFGAGQFETAPVPTDRKVILCPDQDAPDSPAGKAFAKALVHHSGRGAELWVARAPEPEGSKRDLNDTLQRAGRKAVLRALEGGQRFTAPRGKAGRYTGAGAFEAEPVQMPDFVSPETARAMIREAVKSFLVKVGNWHGQRADADAAQRAWEKAFERFEVGKADKPEELPPEVLDVLQIPAPVLVIRATPGTGKSRIAREVLAEFDLSSLPGDVVFTTPTLNLAEEAAGHARELGAGDHVTRGRNAALPGPGHNSREKLCARPELADRVAKTTGHVQANLCERREEGKAPVRCPFYEGCNYVSQWQHLPDKTPVLRFEASQYLTLPGDGSKRETALRVIDESVWQLFTRQADIPLDAWTRPRRPRAGATPEETAQAAGTAQDATKAASAVLSGLQDGNSPLVGGYTATDYAAFREAERGSNFLQVMPDAPEEQIARELKELEGFDPYATKRAAVWAILQDCAERGLNTSERLRIVRDIPAHGTGEKRDVIRANWFKEPPRDVPALLLDADADPVITERLFPGAEIVQVDLRPNAKVVQITDKTFSKTSLKSPTLRKEVAEMVRAEVYRDRLSTGGGVLAIASREVVRWMFEDQGHDFTEKTNGEISDFMRKTPLHGAHWLWFGPGSLGLNTWQDHTTAIVFGREELPLYALQDYARGLFGDTKNPLQLVPETPGANLPEVTLPYVMSNGSGAAVQGRAAQDPRVRSVQLQTRELRTRQAFERLRLANAPQCKRLVIACKVPVPGLPVDQLVSWKELAPTRAEAAIAEAAQRGGVLRLTSAGLAADAPETFATEKAAAQWLDRGGRAEIYTPHTGNSNSIRGVGVLNPVQAQIRLKGQRGPKPTPALIVLPGDPQAQAEAYLGPLSMFEIIGSAKQAPDPVPVDYETNTRARGSPKRLVILPEAERLNSSLPADHLRMIAAKAAARPRSKIGKFRHDTGQPPPVPTFQGLQRAEVMGF
;
A
#
# COMPACT_ATOMS: atom_id res chain seq x y z
N MET A 1 1.05 -9.68 -41.36
CA MET A 1 -0.26 -9.51 -40.70
C MET A 1 -1.34 -9.70 -41.74
N ALA A 2 -2.35 -10.51 -41.41
CA ALA A 2 -3.58 -10.67 -42.17
C ALA A 2 -4.43 -9.39 -42.08
N HIS A 3 -5.08 -9.06 -43.20
CA HIS A 3 -6.01 -7.95 -43.33
C HIS A 3 -7.18 -8.06 -42.33
N ARG A 4 -7.31 -7.07 -41.43
CA ARG A 4 -8.60 -6.70 -40.81
C ARG A 4 -9.18 -5.54 -41.61
N LYS A 5 -10.22 -5.81 -42.40
CA LYS A 5 -11.08 -4.79 -43.01
C LYS A 5 -11.81 -4.03 -41.91
N ASN A 6 -11.70 -2.71 -41.91
CA ASN A 6 -12.49 -1.81 -41.07
C ASN A 6 -13.79 -1.45 -41.80
N LYS A 7 -14.93 -1.39 -41.08
CA LYS A 7 -16.29 -1.31 -41.64
C LYS A 7 -16.78 0.09 -42.03
N ASN A 8 -15.95 1.12 -41.95
CA ASN A 8 -16.28 2.47 -42.41
C ASN A 8 -15.26 2.87 -43.47
N GLY A 9 -15.71 3.25 -44.67
CA GLY A 9 -14.89 3.55 -45.84
C GLY A 9 -14.01 4.81 -45.73
N ALA A 10 -13.13 4.87 -44.73
CA ALA A 10 -12.02 5.81 -44.65
C ALA A 10 -10.72 5.08 -45.02
N GLN A 11 -9.89 5.71 -45.87
CA GLN A 11 -8.56 5.22 -46.26
C GLN A 11 -7.71 4.82 -45.04
N PRO A 12 -6.79 3.84 -45.17
CA PRO A 12 -5.94 3.43 -44.06
C PRO A 12 -5.05 4.61 -43.62
N PRO A 13 -4.90 4.87 -42.30
CA PRO A 13 -3.98 5.89 -41.82
C PRO A 13 -2.52 5.46 -42.09
N ILE A 14 -1.69 6.42 -42.53
CA ILE A 14 -0.24 6.27 -42.67
C ILE A 14 0.34 5.70 -41.36
N ASP A 15 1.14 4.63 -41.42
CA ASP A 15 1.78 4.07 -40.22
C ASP A 15 2.87 5.02 -39.71
N ALA A 16 2.73 5.46 -38.46
CA ALA A 16 3.68 6.34 -37.81
C ALA A 16 5.09 5.76 -37.70
N ALA A 17 5.24 4.43 -37.70
CA ALA A 17 6.54 3.79 -37.70
C ALA A 17 7.31 4.06 -39.00
N TRP A 18 6.64 4.04 -40.15
CA TRP A 18 7.28 4.27 -41.46
C TRP A 18 7.76 5.70 -41.63
N VAL A 19 6.94 6.67 -41.20
CA VAL A 19 7.31 8.09 -41.26
C VAL A 19 8.48 8.38 -40.32
N LYS A 20 8.51 7.77 -39.13
CA LYS A 20 9.66 7.89 -38.21
C LYS A 20 10.94 7.35 -38.82
N GLU A 21 10.87 6.20 -39.49
CA GLU A 21 12.04 5.58 -40.12
C GLU A 21 12.55 6.41 -41.31
N ALA A 22 11.65 6.92 -42.15
CA ALA A 22 12.00 7.80 -43.25
C ALA A 22 12.60 9.14 -42.78
N LEU A 23 12.07 9.72 -41.69
CA LEU A 23 12.67 10.90 -41.06
C LEU A 23 14.08 10.61 -40.51
N GLN A 24 14.31 9.43 -39.93
CA GLN A 24 15.63 9.03 -39.46
C GLN A 24 16.66 8.86 -40.58
N ASP A 25 16.22 8.41 -41.76
CA ASP A 25 17.07 8.36 -42.97
C ASP A 25 17.45 9.77 -43.43
N GLN A 26 16.50 10.70 -43.36
CA GLN A 26 16.64 12.09 -43.81
C GLN A 26 17.08 13.05 -42.68
N ALA A 27 17.56 12.55 -41.54
CA ALA A 27 17.84 13.35 -40.35
C ALA A 27 18.85 14.48 -40.59
N GLU A 28 19.87 14.25 -41.42
CA GLU A 28 20.83 15.26 -41.84
C GLU A 28 20.18 16.37 -42.66
N ASN A 29 19.24 16.01 -43.54
CA ASN A 29 18.53 16.97 -44.37
C ASN A 29 17.54 17.78 -43.53
N LEU A 30 16.85 17.14 -42.59
CA LEU A 30 15.98 17.84 -41.65
C LEU A 30 16.78 18.81 -40.78
N PHE A 31 17.92 18.37 -40.23
CA PHE A 31 18.81 19.24 -39.45
C PHE A 31 19.24 20.47 -40.24
N ARG A 32 19.72 20.27 -41.48
CA ARG A 32 20.20 21.37 -42.33
C ARG A 32 19.08 22.32 -42.71
N GLN A 33 17.88 21.80 -42.95
CA GLN A 33 16.73 22.63 -43.28
C GLN A 33 16.32 23.50 -42.09
N VAL A 34 16.23 22.94 -40.89
CA VAL A 34 15.71 23.68 -39.72
C VAL A 34 16.78 24.53 -39.05
N TRP A 35 18.04 24.08 -39.02
CA TRP A 35 19.11 24.73 -38.27
C TRP A 35 20.40 25.02 -39.06
N GLY A 36 20.46 24.75 -40.37
CA GLY A 36 21.61 25.06 -41.22
C GLY A 36 22.78 24.06 -41.13
N GLU A 37 23.93 24.40 -41.73
CA GLU A 37 25.11 23.52 -41.74
C GLU A 37 25.74 23.41 -40.34
N PRO A 38 26.17 22.20 -39.92
CA PRO A 38 26.76 21.99 -38.61
C PRO A 38 28.20 22.50 -38.56
N THR A 39 28.63 23.02 -37.42
CA THR A 39 30.01 23.51 -37.25
C THR A 39 31.06 22.40 -37.23
N LYS A 40 30.72 21.23 -36.66
CA LYS A 40 31.60 20.05 -36.59
C LYS A 40 30.78 18.78 -36.81
N PRO A 41 30.81 18.18 -38.01
CA PRO A 41 30.16 16.91 -38.27
C PRO A 41 30.78 15.80 -37.41
N GLY A 42 29.95 15.05 -36.69
CA GLY A 42 30.38 13.95 -35.83
C GLY A 42 29.19 13.20 -35.23
N LYS A 43 29.37 12.55 -34.08
CA LYS A 43 28.30 11.79 -33.38
C LYS A 43 27.06 12.62 -33.05
N SER A 44 27.25 13.91 -32.77
CA SER A 44 26.18 14.88 -32.57
C SER A 44 26.51 16.16 -33.33
N TRP A 45 25.50 16.77 -33.95
CA TRP A 45 25.63 18.01 -34.71
C TRP A 45 25.10 19.19 -33.91
N ARG A 46 25.68 20.37 -34.16
CA ARG A 46 25.29 21.65 -33.58
C ARG A 46 25.23 22.73 -34.66
N PRO A 47 24.26 23.66 -34.61
CA PRO A 47 24.15 24.75 -35.58
C PRO A 47 25.34 25.73 -35.49
N CYS A 48 25.78 26.05 -34.27
CA CYS A 48 26.99 26.83 -34.03
C CYS A 48 27.67 26.38 -32.72
N GLU A 49 28.94 26.74 -32.50
CA GLU A 49 29.69 26.34 -31.30
C GLU A 49 29.05 26.83 -29.99
N SER A 50 28.38 27.99 -30.02
CA SER A 50 27.65 28.58 -28.87
C SER A 50 26.19 28.14 -28.77
N SER A 51 25.68 27.33 -29.69
CA SER A 51 24.28 26.91 -29.67
C SER A 51 23.99 25.95 -28.52
N ALA A 52 22.92 26.25 -27.79
CA ALA A 52 22.34 25.35 -26.80
C ALA A 52 21.62 24.16 -27.44
N ARG A 53 21.37 24.19 -28.76
CA ARG A 53 20.70 23.13 -29.50
C ARG A 53 21.70 22.12 -30.04
N SER A 54 21.36 20.85 -29.91
CA SER A 54 22.16 19.74 -30.44
C SER A 54 21.26 18.59 -30.87
N MET A 55 21.65 17.88 -31.93
CA MET A 55 20.98 16.66 -32.36
C MET A 55 21.98 15.51 -32.46
N VAL A 56 21.58 14.33 -31.96
CA VAL A 56 22.38 13.12 -32.10
C VAL A 56 22.24 12.59 -33.52
N MET A 57 23.35 12.38 -34.22
CA MET A 57 23.35 11.92 -35.62
C MET A 57 23.74 10.45 -35.75
N GLN A 58 24.30 9.85 -34.70
CA GLN A 58 24.77 8.46 -34.74
C GLN A 58 24.33 7.66 -33.51
N GLY A 59 24.12 6.36 -33.71
CA GLY A 59 23.73 5.42 -32.65
C GLY A 59 22.22 5.36 -32.36
N PRO A 60 21.79 4.64 -31.31
CA PRO A 60 20.39 4.31 -31.06
C PRO A 60 19.50 5.51 -30.68
N ARG A 61 20.10 6.68 -30.45
CA ARG A 61 19.38 7.95 -30.21
C ARG A 61 19.44 8.90 -31.40
N ARG A 62 19.79 8.42 -32.60
CA ARG A 62 19.81 9.26 -33.80
C ARG A 62 18.48 9.98 -34.00
N GLY A 63 18.55 11.28 -34.27
CA GLY A 63 17.40 12.16 -34.42
C GLY A 63 16.82 12.71 -33.11
N PHE A 64 17.32 12.28 -31.94
CA PHE A 64 16.98 12.97 -30.69
C PHE A 64 17.72 14.29 -30.62
N TRP A 65 16.95 15.34 -30.34
CA TRP A 65 17.48 16.68 -30.19
C TRP A 65 17.21 17.26 -28.80
N THR A 66 18.00 18.25 -28.41
CA THR A 66 17.91 18.89 -27.10
C THR A 66 18.34 20.34 -27.20
N ASP A 67 17.57 21.24 -26.59
CA ASP A 67 17.95 22.61 -26.26
C ASP A 67 18.31 22.68 -24.77
N HIS A 68 19.61 22.75 -24.48
CA HIS A 68 20.14 22.73 -23.12
C HIS A 68 19.80 24.01 -22.31
N LYS A 69 19.38 25.09 -22.97
CA LYS A 69 19.02 26.36 -22.32
C LYS A 69 17.53 26.40 -21.98
N ALA A 70 16.67 25.95 -22.89
CA ALA A 70 15.23 25.89 -22.68
C ALA A 70 14.78 24.63 -21.89
N GLY A 71 15.64 23.61 -21.78
CA GLY A 71 15.30 22.34 -21.13
C GLY A 71 14.31 21.50 -21.94
N THR A 72 14.20 21.77 -23.25
CA THR A 72 13.28 21.11 -24.18
C THR A 72 14.05 20.16 -25.10
N GLY A 73 13.35 19.16 -25.64
CA GLY A 73 13.92 18.16 -26.54
C GLY A 73 12.90 17.09 -26.89
N GLY A 74 13.18 16.32 -27.93
CA GLY A 74 12.23 15.34 -28.47
C GLY A 74 12.85 14.49 -29.57
N ASP A 75 12.01 13.67 -30.21
CA ASP A 75 12.39 12.93 -31.41
C ASP A 75 12.22 13.81 -32.68
N LEU A 76 12.45 13.23 -33.86
CA LEU A 76 12.34 13.96 -35.13
C LEU A 76 10.92 14.40 -35.45
N LEU A 77 9.88 13.73 -34.96
CA LEU A 77 8.50 14.19 -35.14
C LEU A 77 8.23 15.40 -34.26
N ASP A 78 8.74 15.43 -33.03
CA ASP A 78 8.67 16.63 -32.19
C ASP A 78 9.45 17.79 -32.82
N LEU A 79 10.63 17.52 -33.39
CA LEU A 79 11.40 18.54 -34.11
C LEU A 79 10.62 19.08 -35.32
N PHE A 80 10.04 18.19 -36.12
CA PHE A 80 9.24 18.53 -37.30
C PHE A 80 7.99 19.32 -36.91
N ALA A 81 7.30 18.91 -35.85
CA ALA A 81 6.12 19.59 -35.34
C ALA A 81 6.45 21.03 -34.92
N ILE A 82 7.59 21.24 -34.26
CA ILE A 82 8.00 22.56 -33.76
C ILE A 82 8.52 23.45 -34.88
N GLU A 83 9.50 22.98 -35.64
CA GLU A 83 10.24 23.82 -36.58
C GLU A 83 9.55 23.93 -37.95
N ILE A 84 8.66 22.99 -38.31
CA ILE A 84 7.97 22.99 -39.61
C ILE A 84 6.45 23.21 -39.45
N CYS A 85 5.78 22.53 -38.51
CA CYS A 85 4.33 22.70 -38.33
C CYS A 85 3.94 23.85 -37.37
N GLY A 86 4.90 24.49 -36.69
CA GLY A 86 4.64 25.60 -35.76
C GLY A 86 3.89 25.19 -34.48
N LEU A 87 3.94 23.91 -34.10
CA LEU A 87 3.28 23.37 -32.90
C LEU A 87 4.24 23.33 -31.70
N ASN A 88 3.72 23.12 -30.49
CA ASN A 88 4.59 22.98 -29.32
C ASN A 88 5.21 21.57 -29.24
N ARG A 89 4.47 20.52 -29.62
CA ARG A 89 4.93 19.11 -29.72
C ARG A 89 4.11 18.33 -30.75
N ALA A 90 4.62 17.18 -31.19
CA ALA A 90 3.96 16.37 -32.22
C ALA A 90 2.54 15.89 -31.85
N ARG A 91 2.27 15.68 -30.56
CA ARG A 91 0.96 15.19 -30.09
C ARG A 91 -0.16 16.22 -30.15
N ASP A 92 0.17 17.51 -30.34
CA ASP A 92 -0.82 18.58 -30.32
C ASP A 92 -1.72 18.52 -31.56
N ASP A 93 -1.17 18.10 -32.71
CA ASP A 93 -1.91 17.69 -33.90
C ASP A 93 -1.17 16.57 -34.65
N PHE A 94 -1.17 15.39 -34.03
CA PHE A 94 -0.42 14.24 -34.51
C PHE A 94 -0.79 13.79 -35.94
N PRO A 95 -2.09 13.75 -36.35
CA PRO A 95 -2.46 13.40 -37.71
C PRO A 95 -1.86 14.36 -38.76
N THR A 96 -1.92 15.67 -38.51
CA THR A 96 -1.36 16.67 -39.44
C THR A 96 0.16 16.58 -39.52
N VAL A 97 0.84 16.47 -38.36
CA VAL A 97 2.31 16.30 -38.31
C VAL A 97 2.73 15.05 -39.08
N LEU A 98 1.99 13.96 -38.93
CA LEU A 98 2.31 12.69 -39.60
C LEU A 98 2.12 12.78 -41.12
N ALA A 99 1.05 13.44 -41.58
CA ALA A 99 0.80 13.66 -43.00
C ALA A 99 1.86 14.57 -43.65
N GLU A 100 2.22 15.67 -42.98
CA GLU A 100 3.25 16.59 -43.49
C GLU A 100 4.65 15.98 -43.49
N ALA A 101 5.01 15.25 -42.43
CA ALA A 101 6.29 14.55 -42.38
C ALA A 101 6.37 13.44 -43.44
N ALA A 102 5.27 12.72 -43.70
CA ALA A 102 5.22 11.73 -44.78
C ALA A 102 5.45 12.39 -46.15
N ARG A 103 4.74 13.49 -46.44
CA ARG A 103 4.93 14.27 -47.67
C ARG A 103 6.37 14.78 -47.81
N TRP A 104 6.95 15.31 -46.75
CA TRP A 104 8.32 15.83 -46.74
C TRP A 104 9.36 14.74 -47.00
N CYS A 105 9.15 13.53 -46.46
CA CYS A 105 9.98 12.36 -46.74
C CYS A 105 9.76 11.77 -48.15
N GLY A 106 8.86 12.34 -48.97
CA GLY A 106 8.51 11.81 -50.29
C GLY A 106 7.71 10.50 -50.24
N LEU A 107 7.07 10.20 -49.09
CA LEU A 107 6.22 9.03 -48.93
C LEU A 107 4.84 9.30 -49.54
N ASN A 108 4.35 8.38 -50.37
CA ASN A 108 2.98 8.41 -50.85
C ASN A 108 2.04 7.96 -49.72
N PRO A 109 1.08 8.80 -49.26
CA PRO A 109 0.09 8.43 -48.25
C PRO A 109 -0.71 7.17 -48.58
N ASP A 110 -0.88 6.89 -49.89
CA ASP A 110 -1.75 5.85 -50.42
C ASP A 110 -1.00 4.58 -50.87
N ALA A 111 0.32 4.52 -50.72
CA ALA A 111 1.13 3.36 -51.11
C ALA A 111 2.17 3.00 -50.03
N PRO A 112 2.40 1.70 -49.75
CA PRO A 112 3.42 1.28 -48.78
C PRO A 112 4.83 1.68 -49.27
N PRO A 113 5.66 2.31 -48.41
CA PRO A 113 7.06 2.59 -48.77
C PRO A 113 7.84 1.32 -49.06
N ASP A 114 8.79 1.40 -49.99
CA ASP A 114 9.75 0.32 -50.22
C ASP A 114 10.81 0.30 -49.10
N LEU A 115 10.51 -0.48 -48.06
CA LEU A 115 11.35 -0.63 -46.86
C LEU A 115 12.71 -1.27 -47.17
N SER A 116 12.85 -2.00 -48.29
CA SER A 116 14.09 -2.70 -48.64
C SER A 116 15.24 -1.73 -48.93
N ILE A 117 14.93 -0.55 -49.48
CA ILE A 117 15.92 0.51 -49.76
C ILE A 117 16.39 1.17 -48.46
N LEU A 118 15.47 1.42 -47.51
CA LEU A 118 15.79 1.99 -46.20
C LEU A 118 16.61 1.02 -45.34
N GLU A 119 16.28 -0.28 -45.39
CA GLU A 119 17.03 -1.34 -44.72
C GLU A 119 18.46 -1.48 -45.28
N THR A 120 18.62 -1.36 -46.60
CA THR A 120 19.93 -1.41 -47.26
C THR A 120 20.82 -0.22 -46.86
N ARG A 121 20.29 1.00 -46.92
CA ARG A 121 21.01 2.22 -46.48
C ARG A 121 21.38 2.18 -45.01
N ARG A 122 20.50 1.61 -44.17
CA ARG A 122 20.77 1.38 -42.77
C ARG A 122 21.93 0.40 -42.57
N ALA A 123 21.94 -0.72 -43.29
CA ALA A 123 23.01 -1.70 -43.21
C ALA A 123 24.36 -1.12 -43.68
N GLU A 124 24.37 -0.34 -44.75
CA GLU A 124 25.56 0.38 -45.25
C GLU A 124 26.11 1.38 -44.22
N ARG A 125 25.22 2.14 -43.57
CA ARG A 125 25.59 3.09 -42.52
C ARG A 125 26.11 2.39 -41.25
N ASP A 126 25.46 1.31 -40.83
CA ASP A 126 25.89 0.51 -39.68
C ASP A 126 27.26 -0.14 -39.95
N ALA A 127 27.51 -0.56 -41.20
CA ALA A 127 28.82 -1.03 -41.65
C ALA A 127 29.89 0.08 -41.66
N ALA A 128 29.55 1.28 -42.14
CA ALA A 128 30.45 2.44 -42.13
C ALA A 128 30.82 2.89 -40.70
N LEU A 129 29.85 2.91 -39.79
CA LEU A 129 30.08 3.16 -38.36
C LEU A 129 30.97 2.08 -37.74
N GLY A 130 30.75 0.81 -38.07
CA GLY A 130 31.59 -0.30 -37.64
C GLY A 130 33.03 -0.22 -38.16
N ALA A 131 33.24 0.32 -39.36
CA ALA A 131 34.57 0.57 -39.93
C ALA A 131 35.26 1.75 -39.23
N GLN A 132 34.54 2.83 -38.93
CA GLN A 132 35.05 3.99 -38.20
C GLN A 132 35.45 3.63 -36.76
N ASP A 133 34.62 2.87 -36.04
CA ASP A 133 34.93 2.38 -34.69
C ASP A 133 36.16 1.47 -34.66
N LYS A 134 36.39 0.68 -35.72
CA LYS A 134 37.61 -0.14 -35.88
C LYS A 134 38.85 0.73 -36.10
N ALA A 135 38.75 1.76 -36.95
CA ALA A 135 39.85 2.70 -37.21
C ALA A 135 40.23 3.49 -35.94
N ASP A 136 39.25 3.99 -35.19
CA ASP A 136 39.47 4.71 -33.92
C ASP A 136 40.13 3.84 -32.85
N LYS A 137 39.74 2.55 -32.77
CA LYS A 137 40.39 1.58 -31.87
C LYS A 137 41.83 1.27 -32.28
N ALA A 138 42.09 1.11 -33.58
CA ALA A 138 43.44 0.90 -34.09
C ALA A 138 44.34 2.10 -33.77
N HIS A 139 43.84 3.32 -34.01
CA HIS A 139 44.58 4.56 -33.72
C HIS A 139 44.87 4.75 -32.22
N LYS A 140 43.89 4.47 -31.35
CA LYS A 140 44.12 4.49 -29.89
C LYS A 140 45.20 3.50 -29.46
N THR A 141 45.20 2.30 -30.04
CA THR A 141 46.21 1.27 -29.75
C THR A 141 47.62 1.73 -30.17
N GLU A 142 47.73 2.38 -31.33
CA GLU A 142 48.99 2.96 -31.80
C GLU A 142 49.53 4.05 -30.85
N THR A 143 48.66 4.98 -30.39
CA THR A 143 49.09 6.02 -29.43
C THR A 143 49.59 5.44 -28.11
N VAL A 144 48.98 4.35 -27.63
CA VAL A 144 49.44 3.65 -26.42
C VAL A 144 50.83 3.06 -26.63
N GLN A 145 51.07 2.43 -27.78
CA GLN A 145 52.36 1.84 -28.09
C GLN A 145 53.49 2.88 -28.17
N VAL A 146 53.21 4.06 -28.74
CA VAL A 146 54.20 5.15 -28.81
C VAL A 146 54.61 5.62 -27.42
N VAL A 147 53.65 5.82 -26.51
CA VAL A 147 53.97 6.23 -25.13
C VAL A 147 54.67 5.11 -24.36
N LEU A 148 54.24 3.86 -24.55
CA LEU A 148 54.87 2.68 -23.95
C LEU A 148 56.34 2.55 -24.35
N ASN A 149 56.68 2.74 -25.63
CA ASN A 149 58.04 2.62 -26.12
C ASN A 149 58.98 3.69 -25.55
N ALA A 150 58.45 4.86 -25.17
CA ALA A 150 59.21 5.95 -24.58
C ALA A 150 59.18 5.95 -23.04
N ALA A 151 58.40 5.07 -22.41
CA ALA A 151 58.20 5.04 -20.97
C ALA A 151 59.49 4.63 -20.24
N GLN A 152 59.91 5.47 -19.30
CA GLN A 152 61.06 5.26 -18.42
C GLN A 152 60.59 5.15 -16.96
N ARG A 153 61.48 4.67 -16.08
CA ARG A 153 61.23 4.62 -14.64
C ARG A 153 61.01 6.02 -14.09
N VAL A 154 60.11 6.14 -13.11
CA VAL A 154 59.82 7.42 -12.45
C VAL A 154 60.94 7.80 -11.50
N THR A 155 61.54 6.84 -10.80
CA THR A 155 62.67 7.06 -9.88
C THR A 155 63.82 7.78 -10.59
N GLU A 156 64.40 8.80 -9.95
CA GLU A 156 65.49 9.62 -10.50
C GLU A 156 65.13 10.42 -11.78
N SER A 157 63.84 10.57 -12.11
CA SER A 157 63.37 11.39 -13.23
C SER A 157 62.73 12.72 -12.77
N PRO A 158 62.53 13.69 -13.67
CA PRO A 158 61.75 14.89 -13.37
C PRO A 158 60.32 14.59 -12.86
N ALA A 159 59.74 13.44 -13.21
CA ALA A 159 58.43 13.03 -12.71
C ALA A 159 58.45 12.67 -11.21
N ALA A 160 59.55 12.12 -10.69
CA ALA A 160 59.71 11.93 -9.25
C ALA A 160 59.83 13.27 -8.51
N ALA A 161 60.56 14.24 -9.08
CA ALA A 161 60.63 15.59 -8.52
C ALA A 161 59.26 16.28 -8.50
N TYR A 162 58.47 16.12 -9.58
CA TYR A 162 57.09 16.59 -9.65
C TYR A 162 56.21 16.00 -8.53
N LEU A 163 56.20 14.67 -8.38
CA LEU A 163 55.40 14.00 -7.35
C LEU A 163 55.86 14.37 -5.93
N SER A 164 57.16 14.48 -5.70
CA SER A 164 57.72 14.92 -4.43
C SER A 164 57.29 16.36 -4.08
N ALA A 165 57.25 17.26 -5.06
CA ALA A 165 56.73 18.62 -4.88
C ALA A 165 55.22 18.65 -4.54
N ARG A 166 54.48 17.59 -4.91
CA ARG A 166 53.06 17.38 -4.55
C ARG A 166 52.87 16.60 -3.24
N GLY A 167 53.94 16.36 -2.47
CA GLY A 167 53.90 15.62 -1.21
C GLY A 167 53.84 14.09 -1.34
N VAL A 168 53.97 13.57 -2.57
CA VAL A 168 53.98 12.12 -2.87
C VAL A 168 55.44 11.66 -2.99
N THR A 169 55.93 11.00 -1.94
CA THR A 169 57.31 10.50 -1.83
C THR A 169 57.41 8.97 -1.94
N ALA A 170 56.32 8.25 -1.71
CA ALA A 170 56.21 6.82 -1.97
C ALA A 170 55.67 6.60 -3.40
N LEU A 171 56.42 5.87 -4.21
CA LEU A 171 56.06 5.58 -5.60
C LEU A 171 55.64 4.11 -5.75
N PRO A 172 54.50 3.82 -6.40
CA PRO A 172 54.12 2.44 -6.71
C PRO A 172 55.02 1.86 -7.82
N ASP A 173 55.33 0.56 -7.70
CA ASP A 173 56.14 -0.18 -8.67
C ASP A 173 55.42 -0.39 -10.02
N PHE A 174 54.12 -0.13 -10.08
CA PHE A 174 53.26 -0.31 -11.25
C PHE A 174 52.28 0.86 -11.42
N GLY A 175 51.97 1.19 -12.67
CA GLY A 175 50.96 2.19 -13.03
C GLY A 175 51.48 3.60 -13.33
N LEU A 176 52.77 3.89 -13.10
CA LEU A 176 53.39 5.18 -13.41
C LEU A 176 54.60 5.02 -14.34
N ALA A 177 54.86 6.03 -15.18
CA ALA A 177 56.10 6.14 -15.95
C ALA A 177 56.49 7.61 -16.17
N TYR A 178 57.77 7.86 -16.45
CA TYR A 178 58.23 9.11 -17.01
C TYR A 178 58.33 8.98 -18.53
N ALA A 179 57.71 9.89 -19.28
CA ALA A 179 57.88 9.98 -20.73
C ALA A 179 58.67 11.24 -21.07
N PRO A 180 59.86 11.13 -21.72
CA PRO A 180 60.52 12.28 -22.32
C PRO A 180 59.70 12.82 -23.52
N PRO A 181 60.08 13.96 -24.13
CA PRO A 181 59.47 14.43 -25.37
C PRO A 181 59.37 13.32 -26.42
N LEU A 182 58.15 13.09 -26.91
CA LEU A 182 57.79 12.05 -27.87
C LEU A 182 57.94 12.55 -29.30
N THR A 183 58.11 11.61 -30.23
CA THR A 183 57.99 11.89 -31.65
C THR A 183 56.59 12.42 -31.99
N ARG A 184 56.47 13.28 -32.99
CA ARG A 184 55.19 13.89 -33.36
C ARG A 184 54.25 12.84 -33.96
N THR A 185 53.34 12.31 -33.13
CA THR A 185 52.36 11.29 -33.51
C THR A 185 50.94 11.86 -33.50
N PRO A 186 50.13 11.66 -34.55
CA PRO A 186 48.70 12.01 -34.53
C PRO A 186 47.99 11.36 -33.33
N GLY A 187 47.06 12.09 -32.69
CA GLY A 187 46.34 11.60 -31.51
C GLY A 187 47.05 11.82 -30.16
N ILE A 188 48.32 12.24 -30.15
CA ILE A 188 49.04 12.64 -28.94
C ILE A 188 49.17 14.17 -28.91
N ALA A 189 48.46 14.81 -27.97
CA ALA A 189 48.58 16.25 -27.77
C ALA A 189 49.92 16.61 -27.11
N LYS A 190 50.58 17.68 -27.60
CA LYS A 190 51.87 18.19 -27.07
C LYS A 190 52.94 17.09 -26.94
N PRO A 191 53.30 16.39 -28.03
CA PRO A 191 54.28 15.31 -27.98
C PRO A 191 55.68 15.85 -27.60
N ASP A 192 55.98 17.11 -27.92
CA ASP A 192 57.23 17.83 -27.62
C ASP A 192 57.50 18.09 -26.12
N ARG A 193 56.54 17.75 -25.23
CA ARG A 193 56.67 17.95 -23.79
C ARG A 193 56.92 16.62 -23.06
N ALA A 194 57.85 16.66 -22.09
CA ALA A 194 58.01 15.58 -21.13
C ALA A 194 56.78 15.48 -20.22
N ALA A 195 56.47 14.29 -19.71
CA ALA A 195 55.29 14.07 -18.89
C ALA A 195 55.50 12.98 -17.83
N LEU A 196 54.84 13.16 -16.68
CA LEU A 196 54.43 12.04 -15.84
C LEU A 196 53.27 11.33 -16.55
N VAL A 197 53.42 10.03 -16.80
CA VAL A 197 52.39 9.16 -17.38
C VAL A 197 51.76 8.35 -16.27
N VAL A 198 50.43 8.37 -16.23
CA VAL A 198 49.62 7.51 -15.35
C VAL A 198 48.79 6.59 -16.22
N TRP A 199 49.00 5.29 -16.08
CA TRP A 199 48.44 4.29 -16.98
C TRP A 199 47.03 3.88 -16.58
N ALA A 200 46.13 3.81 -17.57
CA ALA A 200 44.83 3.18 -17.48
C ALA A 200 44.97 1.68 -17.80
N THR A 201 44.51 0.80 -16.91
CA THR A 201 44.71 -0.65 -17.07
C THR A 201 43.40 -1.43 -17.00
N ASP A 202 43.38 -2.55 -17.73
CA ASP A 202 42.36 -3.57 -17.54
C ASP A 202 42.62 -4.41 -16.28
N ASP A 203 41.77 -5.41 -16.04
CA ASP A 203 41.87 -6.33 -14.90
C ASP A 203 43.09 -7.27 -14.99
N THR A 204 43.67 -7.45 -16.18
CA THR A 204 44.90 -8.22 -16.40
C THR A 204 46.18 -7.40 -16.22
N GLY A 205 46.06 -6.08 -16.05
CA GLY A 205 47.19 -5.17 -15.95
C GLY A 205 47.72 -4.69 -17.32
N LYS A 206 47.00 -4.92 -18.40
CA LYS A 206 47.38 -4.41 -19.73
C LYS A 206 47.13 -2.91 -19.81
N MET A 207 48.09 -2.17 -20.37
CA MET A 207 47.97 -0.73 -20.60
C MET A 207 47.00 -0.45 -21.76
N MET A 208 45.88 0.18 -21.47
CA MET A 208 44.82 0.50 -22.43
C MET A 208 44.83 1.97 -22.87
N GLY A 209 45.48 2.83 -22.08
CA GLY A 209 45.51 4.28 -22.25
C GLY A 209 46.19 4.94 -21.06
N GLY A 210 46.00 6.24 -20.88
CA GLY A 210 46.46 6.93 -19.68
C GLY A 210 46.30 8.44 -19.75
N GLN A 211 46.81 9.10 -18.70
CA GLN A 211 46.95 10.56 -18.67
C GLN A 211 48.42 10.97 -18.66
N ARG A 212 48.73 12.04 -19.40
CA ARG A 212 50.01 12.73 -19.40
C ARG A 212 49.86 14.05 -18.63
N VAL A 213 50.60 14.17 -17.53
CA VAL A 213 50.80 15.42 -16.79
C VAL A 213 52.09 16.05 -17.29
N LEU A 214 51.99 17.16 -18.03
CA LEU A 214 53.14 17.79 -18.67
C LEU A 214 54.05 18.45 -17.63
N ILE A 215 55.34 18.17 -17.71
CA ILE A 215 56.35 18.66 -16.77
C ILE A 215 57.55 19.26 -17.50
N LEU A 216 58.21 20.20 -16.82
CA LEU A 216 59.47 20.80 -17.24
C LEU A 216 60.66 19.91 -16.81
N PRO A 217 61.86 20.12 -17.39
CA PRO A 217 63.06 19.37 -17.01
C PRO A 217 63.42 19.48 -15.52
N ASP A 218 63.02 20.57 -14.84
CA ASP A 218 63.21 20.77 -13.40
C ASP A 218 62.10 20.13 -12.53
N GLY A 219 61.19 19.37 -13.14
CA GLY A 219 60.08 18.71 -12.46
C GLY A 219 58.90 19.62 -12.14
N LYS A 220 58.94 20.91 -12.50
CA LYS A 220 57.78 21.80 -12.33
C LYS A 220 56.67 21.49 -13.34
N PRO A 221 55.40 21.76 -13.01
CA PRO A 221 54.32 21.67 -13.99
C PRO A 221 54.59 22.62 -15.16
N ALA A 222 54.28 22.16 -16.38
CA ALA A 222 54.40 23.00 -17.55
C ALA A 222 53.35 24.16 -17.50
N PRO A 223 53.72 25.40 -17.91
CA PRO A 223 52.85 26.58 -17.79
C PRO A 223 51.68 26.63 -18.78
N GLU A 224 51.64 25.76 -19.80
CA GLU A 224 50.51 25.60 -20.71
C GLU A 224 49.26 25.10 -19.96
N ASP A 225 48.05 25.52 -20.42
CA ASP A 225 46.75 25.17 -19.80
C ASP A 225 46.76 23.70 -19.30
N PRO A 226 46.84 23.46 -17.97
CA PRO A 226 47.36 22.24 -17.36
C PRO A 226 46.38 21.05 -17.42
N ARG A 227 45.53 21.00 -18.44
CA ARG A 227 44.58 19.89 -18.62
C ARG A 227 45.37 18.61 -18.81
N LYS A 228 45.24 17.69 -17.85
CA LYS A 228 45.76 16.32 -17.91
C LYS A 228 45.34 15.71 -19.25
N LEU A 229 46.32 15.49 -20.14
CA LEU A 229 46.05 15.11 -21.52
C LEU A 229 45.87 13.59 -21.58
N SER A 230 44.66 13.14 -21.91
CA SER A 230 44.35 11.72 -22.00
C SER A 230 44.74 11.16 -23.37
N PHE A 231 45.18 9.90 -23.40
CA PHE A 231 45.49 9.15 -24.63
C PHE A 231 44.98 7.71 -24.50
N GLY A 232 44.81 7.02 -25.63
CA GLY A 232 44.26 5.66 -25.65
C GLY A 232 42.82 5.56 -25.11
N ALA A 233 42.51 4.45 -24.44
CA ALA A 233 41.23 4.17 -23.81
C ALA A 233 41.33 4.27 -22.27
N ILE A 234 40.72 5.31 -21.70
CA ILE A 234 40.66 5.54 -20.24
C ILE A 234 39.29 5.24 -19.62
N GLY A 235 38.21 5.27 -20.41
CA GLY A 235 36.86 5.00 -19.91
C GLY A 235 36.67 3.52 -19.61
N GLY A 236 36.27 3.19 -18.38
CA GLY A 236 36.19 1.81 -17.90
C GLY A 236 37.51 1.18 -17.47
N TYR A 237 38.63 1.88 -17.63
CA TYR A 237 39.98 1.41 -17.32
C TYR A 237 40.66 2.38 -16.34
N PRO A 238 40.47 2.24 -15.02
CA PRO A 238 41.13 3.10 -14.05
C PRO A 238 42.65 2.84 -13.99
N ALA A 239 43.43 3.79 -13.49
CA ALA A 239 44.77 3.48 -13.00
C ALA A 239 44.65 2.65 -11.72
N ARG A 240 45.36 1.53 -11.63
CA ARG A 240 45.29 0.62 -10.48
C ARG A 240 46.61 0.62 -9.74
N PHE A 241 46.62 1.14 -8.51
CA PHE A 241 47.77 1.08 -7.61
C PHE A 241 47.58 -0.10 -6.63
N PRO A 242 48.46 -1.11 -6.67
CA PRO A 242 48.30 -2.35 -5.89
C PRO A 242 48.44 -2.09 -4.39
N ALA A 243 47.71 -2.84 -3.56
CA ALA A 243 47.78 -2.68 -2.11
C ALA A 243 49.17 -3.02 -1.54
N GLN A 244 49.65 -2.23 -0.58
CA GLN A 244 50.81 -2.51 0.25
C GLN A 244 50.43 -3.31 1.52
N VAL A 245 49.15 -3.29 1.90
CA VAL A 245 48.60 -4.04 3.05
C VAL A 245 47.41 -4.90 2.62
N GLN A 246 47.33 -6.13 3.13
CA GLN A 246 46.22 -7.05 2.81
C GLN A 246 44.95 -6.70 3.60
N GLY A 247 43.78 -6.97 3.01
CA GLY A 247 42.48 -6.88 3.69
C GLY A 247 41.88 -5.48 3.85
N GLY A 248 42.49 -4.43 3.29
CA GLY A 248 41.94 -3.06 3.31
C GLY A 248 40.76 -2.86 2.33
N PRO A 249 40.00 -1.75 2.43
CA PRO A 249 39.00 -1.37 1.43
C PRO A 249 39.66 -0.98 0.08
N LEU A 250 38.86 -0.92 -0.99
CA LEU A 250 39.30 -0.30 -2.24
C LEU A 250 38.99 1.20 -2.21
N CYS A 251 39.98 2.05 -2.44
CA CYS A 251 39.79 3.49 -2.59
C CYS A 251 39.73 3.87 -4.07
N ILE A 252 38.83 4.75 -4.48
CA ILE A 252 38.74 5.23 -5.87
C ILE A 252 38.68 6.75 -5.85
N ALA A 253 39.65 7.41 -6.49
CA ALA A 253 39.76 8.86 -6.54
C ALA A 253 39.58 9.41 -7.95
N GLU A 254 39.20 10.68 -8.03
CA GLU A 254 38.99 11.37 -9.30
C GLU A 254 40.29 11.52 -10.11
N GLY A 255 41.31 12.10 -9.47
CA GLY A 255 42.61 12.38 -10.06
C GLY A 255 43.72 11.42 -9.62
N PRO A 256 44.79 11.29 -10.41
CA PRO A 256 45.91 10.40 -10.08
C PRO A 256 46.74 10.89 -8.88
N GLU A 257 46.94 12.20 -8.70
CA GLU A 257 47.65 12.74 -7.54
C GLU A 257 46.88 12.46 -6.24
N THR A 258 45.55 12.60 -6.26
CA THR A 258 44.65 12.26 -5.16
C THR A 258 44.74 10.77 -4.80
N ALA A 259 44.71 9.90 -5.81
CA ALA A 259 44.85 8.45 -5.63
C ALA A 259 46.20 8.08 -5.02
N LEU A 260 47.31 8.67 -5.51
CA LEU A 260 48.64 8.44 -4.96
C LEU A 260 48.78 8.93 -3.51
N SER A 261 48.16 10.06 -3.17
CA SER A 261 48.11 10.55 -1.78
C SER A 261 47.40 9.57 -0.84
N ILE A 262 46.27 9.00 -1.27
CA ILE A 262 45.52 7.99 -0.49
C ILE A 262 46.34 6.71 -0.36
N TRP A 263 46.93 6.25 -1.47
CA TRP A 263 47.76 5.05 -1.52
C TRP A 263 48.95 5.15 -0.57
N GLN A 264 49.72 6.24 -0.64
CA GLN A 264 50.83 6.50 0.29
C GLN A 264 50.37 6.61 1.74
N ALA A 265 49.19 7.20 2.00
CA ALA A 265 48.72 7.40 3.35
C ALA A 265 48.28 6.08 4.02
N THR A 266 47.62 5.21 3.28
CA THR A 266 46.91 4.03 3.78
C THR A 266 47.58 2.69 3.49
N GLY A 267 48.30 2.59 2.37
CA GLY A 267 48.73 1.33 1.78
C GLY A 267 47.59 0.51 1.15
N PHE A 268 46.37 1.04 1.05
CA PHE A 268 45.23 0.33 0.44
C PHE A 268 45.33 0.31 -1.09
N GLU A 269 44.70 -0.69 -1.69
CA GLU A 269 44.47 -0.68 -3.14
C GLU A 269 43.71 0.60 -3.50
N THR A 270 44.27 1.38 -4.43
CA THR A 270 43.70 2.68 -4.80
C THR A 270 43.66 2.85 -6.30
N TRP A 271 42.53 3.32 -6.82
CA TRP A 271 42.31 3.56 -8.24
C TRP A 271 42.16 5.04 -8.55
N ALA A 272 42.60 5.47 -9.74
CA ALA A 272 42.29 6.79 -10.28
C ALA A 272 41.41 6.65 -11.53
N VAL A 273 40.28 7.35 -11.59
CA VAL A 273 39.32 7.23 -12.71
C VAL A 273 39.49 8.29 -13.80
N PHE A 274 40.39 9.25 -13.63
CA PHE A 274 40.71 10.28 -14.63
C PHE A 274 39.57 11.28 -14.88
N GLY A 275 38.81 11.63 -13.83
CA GLY A 275 37.79 12.69 -13.83
C GLY A 275 36.41 12.25 -13.33
N ALA A 276 35.61 13.20 -12.83
CA ALA A 276 34.32 12.96 -12.19
C ALA A 276 33.34 12.10 -13.01
N GLY A 277 33.33 12.30 -14.34
CA GLY A 277 32.46 11.56 -15.26
C GLY A 277 32.80 10.08 -15.41
N GLN A 278 34.01 9.66 -15.02
CA GLN A 278 34.46 8.28 -15.14
C GLN A 278 34.22 7.44 -13.88
N PHE A 279 33.74 8.04 -12.79
CA PHE A 279 33.30 7.25 -11.63
C PHE A 279 32.22 6.24 -12.04
N GLU A 280 31.25 6.62 -12.87
CA GLU A 280 30.14 5.76 -13.30
C GLU A 280 30.59 4.54 -14.11
N THR A 281 31.65 4.68 -14.91
CA THR A 281 32.17 3.62 -15.78
C THR A 281 33.19 2.73 -15.08
N ALA A 282 33.64 3.10 -13.87
CA ALA A 282 34.63 2.34 -13.14
C ALA A 282 34.13 0.92 -12.82
N PRO A 283 34.97 -0.12 -12.96
CA PRO A 283 34.59 -1.50 -12.67
C PRO A 283 34.58 -1.78 -11.15
N VAL A 284 33.71 -1.07 -10.43
CA VAL A 284 33.59 -1.15 -8.96
C VAL A 284 33.12 -2.54 -8.53
N PRO A 285 33.86 -3.22 -7.62
CA PRO A 285 33.49 -4.53 -7.08
C PRO A 285 32.30 -4.44 -6.11
N THR A 286 31.60 -5.57 -5.92
CA THR A 286 30.39 -5.66 -5.07
C THR A 286 30.59 -6.54 -3.83
N ASP A 287 31.72 -7.23 -3.73
CA ASP A 287 32.07 -8.20 -2.70
C ASP A 287 32.95 -7.61 -1.57
N ARG A 288 33.25 -6.31 -1.61
CA ARG A 288 34.05 -5.61 -0.61
C ARG A 288 33.67 -4.15 -0.47
N LYS A 289 34.07 -3.54 0.65
CA LYS A 289 33.93 -2.10 0.92
C LYS A 289 34.72 -1.25 -0.08
N VAL A 290 34.06 -0.24 -0.66
CA VAL A 290 34.65 0.72 -1.60
C VAL A 290 34.48 2.15 -1.08
N ILE A 291 35.58 2.92 -1.04
CA ILE A 291 35.59 4.33 -0.62
C ILE A 291 35.83 5.21 -1.84
N LEU A 292 34.82 5.96 -2.26
CA LEU A 292 34.91 6.95 -3.33
C LEU A 292 35.39 8.29 -2.76
N CYS A 293 36.40 8.86 -3.41
CA CYS A 293 37.10 10.07 -2.99
C CYS A 293 37.02 11.14 -4.08
N PRO A 294 35.91 11.89 -4.18
CA PRO A 294 35.75 12.95 -5.19
C PRO A 294 36.46 14.24 -4.78
N ASP A 295 36.64 15.14 -5.74
CA ASP A 295 37.05 16.52 -5.48
C ASP A 295 35.94 17.31 -4.77
N GLN A 296 36.29 18.44 -4.14
CA GLN A 296 35.33 19.33 -3.49
C GLN A 296 34.59 20.23 -4.50
N ASP A 297 33.93 19.61 -5.47
CA ASP A 297 33.02 20.29 -6.41
C ASP A 297 31.68 20.65 -5.76
N ALA A 298 31.08 21.76 -6.19
CA ALA A 298 29.73 22.13 -5.79
C ALA A 298 28.72 21.06 -6.26
N PRO A 299 27.72 20.67 -5.43
CA PRO A 299 26.77 19.60 -5.77
C PRO A 299 25.99 19.79 -7.07
N ASP A 300 25.75 21.04 -7.47
CA ASP A 300 25.00 21.43 -8.68
C ASP A 300 25.89 21.62 -9.93
N SER A 301 27.21 21.57 -9.76
CA SER A 301 28.17 21.60 -10.86
C SER A 301 28.05 20.36 -11.77
N PRO A 302 28.53 20.42 -13.03
CA PRO A 302 28.55 19.24 -13.91
C PRO A 302 29.28 18.04 -13.29
N ALA A 303 30.39 18.27 -12.58
CA ALA A 303 31.17 17.23 -11.91
C ALA A 303 30.43 16.66 -10.68
N GLY A 304 29.85 17.51 -9.84
CA GLY A 304 29.02 17.08 -8.70
C GLY A 304 27.82 16.23 -9.12
N LYS A 305 27.14 16.62 -10.21
CA LYS A 305 26.03 15.84 -10.81
C LYS A 305 26.49 14.50 -11.38
N ALA A 306 27.63 14.47 -12.05
CA ALA A 306 28.20 13.23 -12.60
C ALA A 306 28.59 12.25 -11.48
N PHE A 307 29.22 12.74 -10.41
CA PHE A 307 29.56 11.93 -9.24
C PHE A 307 28.32 11.39 -8.51
N ALA A 308 27.29 12.22 -8.32
CA ALA A 308 26.02 11.78 -7.74
C ALA A 308 25.35 10.68 -8.57
N LYS A 309 25.40 10.78 -9.90
CA LYS A 309 24.91 9.75 -10.81
C LYS A 309 25.69 8.44 -10.67
N ALA A 310 27.02 8.51 -10.53
CA ALA A 310 27.86 7.33 -10.31
C ALA A 310 27.56 6.62 -8.99
N LEU A 311 27.33 7.36 -7.90
CA LEU A 311 26.94 6.81 -6.61
C LEU A 311 25.64 5.98 -6.70
N VAL A 312 24.62 6.54 -7.37
CA VAL A 312 23.35 5.83 -7.61
C VAL A 312 23.55 4.61 -8.50
N HIS A 313 24.36 4.74 -9.56
CA HIS A 313 24.66 3.64 -10.47
C HIS A 313 25.29 2.44 -9.75
N HIS A 314 26.38 2.65 -9.00
CA HIS A 314 27.11 1.58 -8.32
C HIS A 314 26.36 1.03 -7.10
N SER A 315 25.65 1.87 -6.35
CA SER A 315 24.78 1.41 -5.27
C SER A 315 23.66 0.53 -5.80
N GLY A 316 23.06 0.88 -6.96
CA GLY A 316 22.07 0.04 -7.64
C GLY A 316 22.60 -1.29 -8.17
N ARG A 317 23.92 -1.43 -8.33
CA ARG A 317 24.60 -2.71 -8.62
C ARG A 317 24.90 -3.55 -7.38
N GLY A 318 24.58 -3.06 -6.17
CA GLY A 318 24.84 -3.74 -4.90
C GLY A 318 26.23 -3.49 -4.31
N ALA A 319 26.98 -2.48 -4.78
CA ALA A 319 28.28 -2.15 -4.19
C ALA A 319 28.13 -1.46 -2.82
N GLU A 320 28.97 -1.85 -1.85
CA GLU A 320 29.05 -1.17 -0.56
C GLU A 320 29.90 0.10 -0.67
N LEU A 321 29.23 1.25 -0.83
CA LEU A 321 29.88 2.54 -1.09
C LEU A 321 29.99 3.42 0.15
N TRP A 322 31.16 4.01 0.31
CA TRP A 322 31.47 5.07 1.26
C TRP A 322 32.01 6.28 0.50
N VAL A 323 31.75 7.48 0.99
CA VAL A 323 32.25 8.74 0.40
C VAL A 323 33.14 9.43 1.40
N ALA A 324 34.40 9.65 1.02
CA ALA A 324 35.38 10.40 1.80
C ALA A 324 35.79 11.64 1.02
N ARG A 325 35.36 12.82 1.46
CA ARG A 325 35.73 14.11 0.84
C ARG A 325 36.94 14.71 1.54
N ALA A 326 37.73 15.47 0.80
CA ALA A 326 38.79 16.29 1.37
C ALA A 326 38.22 17.29 2.39
N PRO A 327 38.84 17.52 3.57
CA PRO A 327 38.44 18.54 4.53
C PRO A 327 38.82 19.96 4.05
N GLU A 328 38.43 20.27 2.82
CA GLU A 328 38.56 21.56 2.14
C GLU A 328 37.16 22.14 1.89
N PRO A 329 37.02 23.46 1.69
CA PRO A 329 35.71 24.08 1.49
C PRO A 329 34.95 23.49 0.29
N GLU A 330 33.63 23.27 0.41
CA GLU A 330 32.77 22.84 -0.68
C GLU A 330 32.81 23.85 -1.83
N GLY A 331 32.90 23.37 -3.08
CA GLY A 331 33.00 24.21 -4.28
C GLY A 331 34.42 24.72 -4.57
N SER A 332 35.40 24.46 -3.69
CA SER A 332 36.80 24.87 -3.90
C SER A 332 37.52 24.10 -5.01
N LYS A 333 36.98 22.94 -5.42
CA LYS A 333 37.62 21.97 -6.32
C LYS A 333 38.95 21.40 -5.80
N ARG A 334 39.24 21.59 -4.51
CA ARG A 334 40.42 21.01 -3.87
C ARG A 334 40.18 19.55 -3.52
N ASP A 335 41.27 18.81 -3.41
CA ASP A 335 41.24 17.35 -3.25
C ASP A 335 42.06 16.85 -2.03
N LEU A 336 42.19 15.53 -1.89
CA LEU A 336 43.00 14.92 -0.83
C LEU A 336 44.52 15.07 -1.04
N ASN A 337 44.98 15.42 -2.25
CA ASN A 337 46.38 15.80 -2.47
C ASN A 337 46.66 17.22 -1.95
N ASP A 338 45.74 18.16 -2.12
CA ASP A 338 45.83 19.47 -1.46
C ASP A 338 45.82 19.33 0.07
N THR A 339 44.97 18.42 0.59
CA THR A 339 44.95 18.08 2.03
C THR A 339 46.28 17.52 2.50
N LEU A 340 46.90 16.63 1.71
CA LEU A 340 48.22 16.06 2.02
C LEU A 340 49.29 17.15 2.09
N GLN A 341 49.33 18.05 1.11
CA GLN A 341 50.31 19.14 1.06
C GLN A 341 50.11 20.15 2.20
N ARG A 342 48.86 20.47 2.56
CA ARG A 342 48.54 21.45 3.62
C ARG A 342 48.70 20.90 5.04
N ALA A 343 48.23 19.68 5.29
CA ALA A 343 48.01 19.16 6.64
C ALA A 343 48.63 17.77 6.88
N GLY A 344 49.30 17.19 5.88
CA GLY A 344 50.06 15.96 6.00
C GLY A 344 49.23 14.68 6.07
N ARG A 345 49.94 13.55 6.14
CA ARG A 345 49.37 12.18 6.07
C ARG A 345 48.23 11.92 7.05
N LYS A 346 48.34 12.41 8.29
CA LYS A 346 47.33 12.20 9.34
C LYS A 346 45.99 12.87 9.00
N ALA A 347 45.97 13.94 8.21
CA ALA A 347 44.72 14.59 7.81
C ALA A 347 43.99 13.77 6.73
N VAL A 348 44.73 13.19 5.78
CA VAL A 348 44.18 12.29 4.76
C VAL A 348 43.58 11.04 5.40
N LEU A 349 44.28 10.43 6.37
CA LEU A 349 43.78 9.27 7.12
C LEU A 349 42.47 9.59 7.85
N ARG A 350 42.41 10.71 8.58
CA ARG A 350 41.19 11.14 9.27
C ARG A 350 40.03 11.41 8.30
N ALA A 351 40.29 11.95 7.12
CA ALA A 351 39.26 12.17 6.10
C ALA A 351 38.68 10.85 5.56
N LEU A 352 39.52 9.83 5.39
CA LEU A 352 39.10 8.50 4.96
C LEU A 352 38.36 7.73 6.06
N GLU A 353 38.85 7.80 7.31
CA GLU A 353 38.18 7.24 8.49
C GLU A 353 36.82 7.88 8.75
N GLY A 354 36.72 9.20 8.54
CA GLY A 354 35.49 9.97 8.63
C GLY A 354 34.57 9.86 7.41
N GLY A 355 34.91 9.02 6.44
CA GLY A 355 34.07 8.77 5.27
C GLY A 355 32.67 8.31 5.69
N GLN A 356 31.64 8.78 5.00
CA GLN A 356 30.26 8.44 5.31
C GLN A 356 29.75 7.35 4.37
N ARG A 357 29.04 6.37 4.92
CA ARG A 357 28.36 5.35 4.11
C ARG A 357 27.33 6.04 3.22
N PHE A 358 27.39 5.78 1.91
CA PHE A 358 26.40 6.32 1.00
C PHE A 358 25.12 5.48 1.08
N THR A 359 24.03 6.15 1.45
CA THR A 359 22.66 5.64 1.32
C THR A 359 21.96 6.49 0.27
N ALA A 360 21.48 5.89 -0.82
CA ALA A 360 20.89 6.63 -1.93
C ALA A 360 19.78 7.61 -1.45
N PRO A 361 19.93 8.94 -1.66
CA PRO A 361 18.90 9.90 -1.30
C PRO A 361 17.67 9.75 -2.18
N ARG A 362 16.50 9.89 -1.54
CA ARG A 362 15.17 9.81 -2.15
C ARG A 362 14.99 10.97 -3.14
N GLY A 363 14.46 10.67 -4.33
CA GLY A 363 14.39 11.65 -5.43
C GLY A 363 13.47 12.85 -5.16
N LYS A 364 13.91 14.04 -5.61
CA LYS A 364 13.22 15.36 -5.59
C LYS A 364 11.95 15.47 -6.47
N ALA A 365 11.46 14.37 -7.07
CA ALA A 365 10.33 14.37 -8.01
C ALA A 365 9.08 13.63 -7.48
N GLY A 366 9.01 13.30 -6.18
CA GLY A 366 7.87 12.57 -5.63
C GLY A 366 7.72 11.13 -6.16
N ARG A 367 8.70 10.60 -6.90
CA ARG A 367 8.81 9.17 -7.21
C ARG A 367 9.65 8.47 -6.14
N TYR A 368 9.01 7.55 -5.45
CA TYR A 368 9.59 6.69 -4.43
C TYR A 368 10.70 5.81 -5.03
N THR A 369 11.93 5.94 -4.52
CA THR A 369 13.12 5.16 -4.93
C THR A 369 13.41 3.99 -4.00
N GLY A 370 12.42 3.49 -3.25
CA GLY A 370 12.54 2.18 -2.63
C GLY A 370 13.74 2.01 -1.71
N ALA A 371 13.99 2.96 -0.79
CA ALA A 371 14.79 2.60 0.38
C ALA A 371 14.04 1.44 1.05
N GLY A 372 14.59 0.24 0.89
CA GLY A 372 14.07 -0.99 1.47
C GLY A 372 14.10 -0.92 3.00
N ALA A 373 13.85 -2.05 3.64
CA ALA A 373 13.93 -2.10 5.09
C ALA A 373 15.38 -1.83 5.55
N PHE A 374 15.52 -1.12 6.65
CA PHE A 374 16.78 -0.90 7.33
C PHE A 374 16.71 -1.49 8.74
N GLU A 375 17.86 -1.81 9.30
CA GLU A 375 17.99 -2.32 10.65
C GLU A 375 17.47 -1.27 11.66
N ALA A 376 16.70 -1.72 12.64
CA ALA A 376 16.10 -0.89 13.67
C ALA A 376 16.09 -1.65 15.00
N GLU A 377 15.61 -1.02 16.07
CA GLU A 377 15.39 -1.73 17.33
C GLU A 377 14.27 -2.78 17.17
N PRO A 378 14.42 -3.99 17.75
CA PRO A 378 13.37 -4.99 17.75
C PRO A 378 12.09 -4.48 18.43
N VAL A 379 10.96 -4.69 17.78
CA VAL A 379 9.64 -4.48 18.40
C VAL A 379 9.26 -5.72 19.18
N GLN A 380 8.67 -5.53 20.36
CA GLN A 380 8.13 -6.62 21.16
C GLN A 380 7.10 -7.41 20.35
N MET A 381 7.29 -8.72 20.28
CA MET A 381 6.35 -9.64 19.65
C MET A 381 5.09 -9.76 20.52
N PRO A 382 3.88 -9.87 19.94
CA PRO A 382 2.68 -10.18 20.72
C PRO A 382 2.83 -11.48 21.50
N ASP A 383 2.21 -11.53 22.67
CA ASP A 383 2.13 -12.73 23.50
C ASP A 383 1.12 -13.71 22.89
N PHE A 384 1.60 -14.49 21.92
CA PHE A 384 0.77 -15.48 21.24
C PHE A 384 0.43 -16.65 22.16
N VAL A 385 -0.86 -17.00 22.22
CA VAL A 385 -1.36 -18.16 22.95
C VAL A 385 -1.86 -19.26 22.00
N SER A 386 -2.04 -20.48 22.50
CA SER A 386 -2.68 -21.53 21.70
C SER A 386 -4.16 -21.22 21.46
N PRO A 387 -4.78 -21.73 20.37
CA PRO A 387 -6.21 -21.59 20.13
C PRO A 387 -7.08 -22.06 21.31
N GLU A 388 -6.70 -23.13 21.99
CA GLU A 388 -7.43 -23.66 23.15
C GLU A 388 -7.37 -22.70 24.33
N THR A 389 -6.18 -22.16 24.60
CA THR A 389 -5.94 -21.18 25.67
C THR A 389 -6.70 -19.88 25.38
N ALA A 390 -6.64 -19.40 24.14
CA ALA A 390 -7.41 -18.23 23.69
C ALA A 390 -8.91 -18.40 23.94
N ARG A 391 -9.48 -19.56 23.55
CA ARG A 391 -10.91 -19.86 23.73
C ARG A 391 -11.27 -19.90 25.22
N ALA A 392 -10.42 -20.49 26.07
CA ALA A 392 -10.63 -20.53 27.52
C ALA A 392 -10.58 -19.12 28.14
N MET A 393 -9.60 -18.29 27.78
CA MET A 393 -9.48 -16.92 28.25
C MET A 393 -10.68 -16.06 27.86
N ILE A 394 -11.14 -16.15 26.60
CA ILE A 394 -12.32 -15.41 26.14
C ILE A 394 -13.57 -15.87 26.88
N ARG A 395 -13.76 -17.19 27.02
CA ARG A 395 -14.92 -17.75 27.73
C ARG A 395 -14.96 -17.29 29.18
N GLU A 396 -13.83 -17.32 29.88
CA GLU A 396 -13.74 -16.85 31.27
C GLU A 396 -14.01 -15.34 31.39
N ALA A 397 -13.42 -14.54 30.50
CA ALA A 397 -13.64 -13.09 30.47
C ALA A 397 -15.13 -12.75 30.28
N VAL A 398 -15.80 -13.41 29.32
CA VAL A 398 -17.24 -13.20 29.08
C VAL A 398 -18.08 -13.66 30.28
N LYS A 399 -17.77 -14.81 30.89
CA LYS A 399 -18.49 -15.29 32.08
C LYS A 399 -18.36 -14.32 33.26
N SER A 400 -17.12 -13.91 33.58
CA SER A 400 -16.84 -12.93 34.63
C SER A 400 -17.56 -11.61 34.38
N PHE A 401 -17.59 -11.16 33.12
CA PHE A 401 -18.33 -9.96 32.74
C PHE A 401 -19.84 -10.09 32.95
N LEU A 402 -20.47 -11.21 32.58
CA LEU A 402 -21.91 -11.40 32.80
C LEU A 402 -22.27 -11.39 34.30
N VAL A 403 -21.39 -11.88 35.18
CA VAL A 403 -21.56 -11.73 36.63
C VAL A 403 -21.50 -10.26 37.05
N LYS A 404 -20.54 -9.48 36.52
CA LYS A 404 -20.48 -8.02 36.76
C LYS A 404 -21.75 -7.31 36.28
N VAL A 405 -22.31 -7.72 35.14
CA VAL A 405 -23.57 -7.19 34.59
C VAL A 405 -24.73 -7.44 35.56
N GLY A 406 -24.89 -8.67 36.05
CA GLY A 406 -25.93 -9.00 37.04
C GLY A 406 -25.79 -8.19 38.33
N ASN A 407 -24.57 -8.08 38.87
CA ASN A 407 -24.30 -7.27 40.06
C ASN A 407 -24.60 -5.78 39.85
N TRP A 408 -24.28 -5.24 38.66
CA TRP A 408 -24.53 -3.84 38.33
C TRP A 408 -26.02 -3.52 38.22
N HIS A 409 -26.83 -4.43 37.66
CA HIS A 409 -28.29 -4.27 37.67
C HIS A 409 -28.84 -4.42 39.09
N GLY A 410 -28.35 -5.38 39.86
CA GLY A 410 -28.79 -5.61 41.24
C GLY A 410 -28.56 -4.41 42.17
N GLN A 411 -27.38 -3.78 42.10
CA GLN A 411 -27.07 -2.59 42.93
C GLN A 411 -27.86 -1.34 42.52
N ARG A 412 -28.36 -1.28 41.28
CA ARG A 412 -29.10 -0.12 40.75
C ARG A 412 -30.61 -0.30 40.75
N ALA A 413 -31.12 -1.51 40.98
CA ALA A 413 -32.54 -1.83 40.82
C ALA A 413 -33.46 -0.84 41.53
N ASP A 414 -33.20 -0.54 42.81
CA ASP A 414 -34.00 0.40 43.60
C ASP A 414 -33.86 1.85 43.11
N ALA A 415 -32.64 2.25 42.75
CA ALA A 415 -32.36 3.59 42.24
C ALA A 415 -33.00 3.84 40.86
N ASP A 416 -32.91 2.87 39.94
CA ASP A 416 -33.55 2.92 38.62
C ASP A 416 -35.09 2.86 38.73
N ALA A 417 -35.63 2.16 39.74
CA ALA A 417 -37.06 2.18 40.04
C ALA A 417 -37.51 3.56 40.57
N ALA A 418 -36.73 4.16 41.47
CA ALA A 418 -36.96 5.51 41.98
C ALA A 418 -36.88 6.56 40.85
N GLN A 419 -35.89 6.46 39.97
CA GLN A 419 -35.75 7.33 38.81
C GLN A 419 -36.96 7.23 37.88
N ARG A 420 -37.40 6.02 37.53
CA ARG A 420 -38.60 5.83 36.67
C ARG A 420 -39.88 6.37 37.31
N ALA A 421 -40.03 6.21 38.62
CA ALA A 421 -41.15 6.79 39.35
C ALA A 421 -41.11 8.33 39.34
N TRP A 422 -39.92 8.90 39.51
CA TRP A 422 -39.68 10.33 39.44
C TRP A 422 -39.95 10.89 38.03
N GLU A 423 -39.43 10.27 36.98
CA GLU A 423 -39.64 10.68 35.58
C GLU A 423 -41.13 10.67 35.23
N LYS A 424 -41.86 9.62 35.63
CA LYS A 424 -43.31 9.54 35.44
C LYS A 424 -44.09 10.60 36.22
N ALA A 425 -43.64 10.95 37.42
CA ALA A 425 -44.23 12.03 38.20
C ALA A 425 -43.92 13.40 37.56
N PHE A 426 -42.70 13.58 37.06
CA PHE A 426 -42.26 14.80 36.38
C PHE A 426 -43.01 15.02 35.07
N GLU A 427 -43.17 13.98 34.25
CA GLU A 427 -43.99 14.02 33.03
C GLU A 427 -45.43 14.45 33.35
N ARG A 428 -46.00 13.95 34.46
CA ARG A 428 -47.33 14.38 34.93
C ARG A 428 -47.35 15.83 35.41
N PHE A 429 -46.28 16.32 36.03
CA PHE A 429 -46.14 17.73 36.41
C PHE A 429 -46.06 18.65 35.19
N GLU A 430 -45.27 18.29 34.17
CA GLU A 430 -45.14 19.08 32.94
C GLU A 430 -46.49 19.27 32.23
N VAL A 431 -47.38 18.29 32.30
CA VAL A 431 -48.74 18.38 31.74
C VAL A 431 -49.78 18.91 32.75
N GLY A 432 -49.35 19.48 33.88
CA GLY A 432 -50.21 20.11 34.90
C GLY A 432 -51.11 19.14 35.67
N LYS A 433 -50.79 17.84 35.68
CA LYS A 433 -51.57 16.75 36.30
C LYS A 433 -51.03 16.25 37.64
N ALA A 434 -49.97 16.85 38.14
CA ALA A 434 -49.36 16.57 39.44
C ALA A 434 -48.56 17.79 39.92
N ASP A 435 -48.27 17.85 41.22
CA ASP A 435 -47.28 18.77 41.75
C ASP A 435 -45.87 18.36 41.30
N LYS A 436 -44.94 19.32 41.27
CA LYS A 436 -43.53 19.06 40.93
C LYS A 436 -42.98 17.99 41.88
N PRO A 437 -42.46 16.86 41.39
CA PRO A 437 -41.88 15.85 42.26
C PRO A 437 -40.65 16.40 43.00
N GLU A 438 -40.44 15.95 44.24
CA GLU A 438 -39.22 16.23 45.00
C GLU A 438 -37.99 15.69 44.25
N GLU A 439 -36.84 16.35 44.42
CA GLU A 439 -35.59 15.89 43.82
C GLU A 439 -35.18 14.52 44.39
N LEU A 440 -34.56 13.68 43.56
CA LEU A 440 -34.05 12.38 44.00
C LEU A 440 -32.98 12.58 45.09
N PRO A 441 -32.96 11.75 46.15
CA PRO A 441 -31.94 11.84 47.19
C PRO A 441 -30.51 11.71 46.61
N PRO A 442 -29.52 12.41 47.18
CA PRO A 442 -28.12 12.31 46.73
C PRO A 442 -27.60 10.87 46.67
N GLU A 443 -27.98 10.01 47.62
CA GLU A 443 -27.56 8.60 47.65
C GLU A 443 -28.10 7.80 46.46
N VAL A 444 -29.31 8.13 45.99
CA VAL A 444 -29.90 7.54 44.78
C VAL A 444 -29.15 8.06 43.55
N LEU A 445 -28.86 9.36 43.49
CA LEU A 445 -28.11 9.97 42.40
C LEU A 445 -26.69 9.37 42.29
N ASP A 446 -26.01 9.15 43.41
CA ASP A 446 -24.68 8.53 43.46
C ASP A 446 -24.70 7.11 42.85
N VAL A 447 -25.73 6.31 43.17
CA VAL A 447 -25.94 4.98 42.57
C VAL A 447 -26.25 5.08 41.07
N LEU A 448 -27.08 6.04 40.67
CA LEU A 448 -27.43 6.29 39.27
C LEU A 448 -26.23 6.77 38.44
N GLN A 449 -25.21 7.35 39.06
CA GLN A 449 -23.96 7.75 38.41
C GLN A 449 -22.96 6.61 38.22
N ILE A 450 -23.17 5.43 38.83
CA ILE A 450 -22.28 4.28 38.65
C ILE A 450 -22.30 3.85 37.17
N PRO A 451 -21.16 3.95 36.45
CA PRO A 451 -21.11 3.68 35.02
C PRO A 451 -21.42 2.20 34.73
N ALA A 452 -22.08 1.95 33.60
CA ALA A 452 -22.32 0.60 33.14
C ALA A 452 -21.00 -0.11 32.80
N PRO A 453 -20.76 -1.36 33.25
CA PRO A 453 -19.55 -2.09 32.92
C PRO A 453 -19.47 -2.35 31.40
N VAL A 454 -18.26 -2.17 30.85
CA VAL A 454 -17.97 -2.44 29.45
C VAL A 454 -16.75 -3.35 29.36
N LEU A 455 -16.88 -4.45 28.61
CA LEU A 455 -15.78 -5.37 28.29
C LEU A 455 -15.53 -5.37 26.79
N VAL A 456 -14.27 -5.29 26.40
CA VAL A 456 -13.81 -5.43 25.03
C VAL A 456 -12.97 -6.69 24.89
N ILE A 457 -13.40 -7.59 24.02
CA ILE A 457 -12.63 -8.75 23.60
C ILE A 457 -11.87 -8.39 22.32
N ARG A 458 -10.64 -7.92 22.50
CA ARG A 458 -9.68 -7.65 21.42
C ARG A 458 -8.95 -8.94 21.06
N ALA A 459 -9.63 -9.80 20.32
CA ALA A 459 -9.12 -11.13 19.99
C ALA A 459 -8.85 -11.28 18.48
N THR A 460 -7.68 -11.83 18.14
CA THR A 460 -7.29 -12.13 16.74
C THR A 460 -8.42 -12.87 16.00
N PRO A 461 -8.71 -12.55 14.72
CA PRO A 461 -9.71 -13.27 13.95
C PRO A 461 -9.45 -14.78 13.94
N GLY A 462 -10.50 -15.58 14.14
CA GLY A 462 -10.39 -17.05 14.24
C GLY A 462 -10.37 -17.59 15.68
N THR A 463 -10.16 -16.76 16.70
CA THR A 463 -10.28 -17.17 18.11
C THR A 463 -11.65 -17.72 18.51
N GLY A 464 -12.70 -17.42 17.72
CA GLY A 464 -14.06 -17.86 17.99
C GLY A 464 -14.85 -16.91 18.90
N LYS A 465 -14.38 -15.68 19.14
CA LYS A 465 -15.00 -14.70 20.06
C LYS A 465 -16.53 -14.59 19.96
N SER A 466 -17.06 -14.43 18.75
CA SER A 466 -18.51 -14.30 18.50
C SER A 466 -19.28 -15.59 18.75
N ARG A 467 -18.65 -16.74 18.51
CA ARG A 467 -19.22 -18.06 18.82
C ARG A 467 -19.26 -18.29 20.34
N ILE A 468 -18.13 -18.07 21.02
CA ILE A 468 -18.00 -18.24 22.47
C ILE A 468 -18.97 -17.31 23.21
N ALA A 469 -19.09 -16.05 22.79
CA ALA A 469 -20.05 -15.14 23.41
C ALA A 469 -21.48 -15.68 23.36
N ARG A 470 -21.90 -16.22 22.21
CA ARG A 470 -23.23 -16.86 22.07
C ARG A 470 -23.37 -18.14 22.88
N GLU A 471 -22.34 -18.98 22.94
CA GLU A 471 -22.32 -20.18 23.79
C GLU A 471 -22.48 -19.81 25.28
N VAL A 472 -21.73 -18.80 25.75
CA VAL A 472 -21.81 -18.34 27.14
C VAL A 472 -23.16 -17.68 27.43
N LEU A 473 -23.73 -16.92 26.49
CA LEU A 473 -25.07 -16.35 26.64
C LEU A 473 -26.17 -17.42 26.67
N ALA A 474 -26.02 -18.50 25.90
CA ALA A 474 -26.93 -19.64 25.93
C ALA A 474 -26.88 -20.42 27.26
N GLU A 475 -25.71 -20.45 27.89
CA GLU A 475 -25.50 -21.05 29.23
C GLU A 475 -25.97 -20.13 30.38
N PHE A 476 -26.16 -18.83 30.12
CA PHE A 476 -26.50 -17.84 31.13
C PHE A 476 -28.02 -17.74 31.32
N ASP A 477 -28.45 -17.61 32.58
CA ASP A 477 -29.87 -17.40 32.91
C ASP A 477 -30.28 -15.96 32.58
N LEU A 478 -30.75 -15.74 31.34
CA LEU A 478 -31.21 -14.44 30.89
C LEU A 478 -32.35 -13.88 31.74
N SER A 479 -33.13 -14.73 32.43
CA SER A 479 -34.25 -14.30 33.26
C SER A 479 -33.83 -13.50 34.50
N SER A 480 -32.55 -13.56 34.87
CA SER A 480 -31.98 -12.73 35.93
C SER A 480 -31.75 -11.27 35.52
N LEU A 481 -31.94 -10.93 34.24
CA LEU A 481 -31.75 -9.57 33.73
C LEU A 481 -33.09 -8.81 33.68
N PRO A 482 -33.09 -7.48 33.82
CA PRO A 482 -34.33 -6.69 33.75
C PRO A 482 -34.90 -6.53 32.33
N GLY A 483 -34.19 -6.97 31.29
CA GLY A 483 -34.54 -6.75 29.89
C GLY A 483 -33.72 -7.62 28.92
N ASP A 484 -33.96 -7.46 27.63
CA ASP A 484 -33.39 -8.31 26.58
C ASP A 484 -31.87 -8.14 26.42
N VAL A 485 -31.22 -9.18 25.91
CA VAL A 485 -29.85 -9.10 25.40
C VAL A 485 -29.90 -8.84 23.90
N VAL A 486 -29.31 -7.72 23.47
CA VAL A 486 -29.32 -7.31 22.06
C VAL A 486 -27.93 -7.56 21.46
N PHE A 487 -27.84 -8.55 20.57
CA PHE A 487 -26.65 -8.94 19.86
C PHE A 487 -26.61 -8.28 18.47
N THR A 488 -25.75 -7.28 18.33
CA THR A 488 -25.60 -6.51 17.09
C THR A 488 -24.45 -7.03 16.23
N THR A 489 -24.69 -7.10 14.91
CA THR A 489 -23.74 -7.56 13.90
C THR A 489 -23.70 -6.58 12.72
N PRO A 490 -22.66 -6.60 11.87
CA PRO A 490 -22.49 -5.60 10.81
C PRO A 490 -23.67 -5.46 9.84
N THR A 491 -24.34 -6.57 9.53
CA THR A 491 -25.39 -6.63 8.51
C THR A 491 -26.52 -7.55 8.94
N LEU A 492 -27.70 -7.38 8.34
CA LEU A 492 -28.84 -8.25 8.60
C LEU A 492 -28.53 -9.72 8.31
N ASN A 493 -27.79 -10.03 7.23
CA ASN A 493 -27.43 -11.41 6.90
C ASN A 493 -26.54 -12.06 7.97
N LEU A 494 -25.63 -11.29 8.56
CA LEU A 494 -24.80 -11.78 9.67
C LEU A 494 -25.61 -11.95 10.95
N ALA A 495 -26.63 -11.11 11.17
CA ALA A 495 -27.57 -11.28 12.28
C ALA A 495 -28.39 -12.58 12.11
N GLU A 496 -28.82 -12.90 10.88
CA GLU A 496 -29.52 -14.15 10.56
C GLU A 496 -28.64 -15.38 10.78
N GLU A 497 -27.38 -15.35 10.35
CA GLU A 497 -26.43 -16.42 10.65
C GLU A 497 -26.17 -16.52 12.17
N ALA A 498 -26.07 -15.38 12.84
CA ALA A 498 -25.82 -15.34 14.27
C ALA A 498 -26.96 -16.00 15.06
N ALA A 499 -28.20 -15.68 14.68
CA ALA A 499 -29.43 -16.25 15.20
C ALA A 499 -29.58 -17.74 14.85
N GLY A 500 -29.16 -18.17 13.65
CA GLY A 500 -29.16 -19.58 13.26
C GLY A 500 -28.35 -20.45 14.24
N HIS A 501 -27.14 -20.01 14.59
CA HIS A 501 -26.32 -20.71 15.59
C HIS A 501 -26.92 -20.62 17.00
N ALA A 502 -27.55 -19.51 17.38
CA ALA A 502 -28.21 -19.41 18.68
C ALA A 502 -29.44 -20.33 18.78
N ARG A 503 -30.16 -20.54 17.66
CA ARG A 503 -31.21 -21.56 17.54
C ARG A 503 -30.67 -22.96 17.79
N GLU A 504 -29.53 -23.30 17.19
CA GLU A 504 -28.87 -24.61 17.39
C GLU A 504 -28.49 -24.84 18.86
N LEU A 505 -28.18 -23.77 19.60
CA LEU A 505 -27.88 -23.81 21.03
C LEU A 505 -29.13 -23.77 21.93
N GLY A 506 -30.32 -23.57 21.37
CA GLY A 506 -31.56 -23.41 22.15
C GLY A 506 -31.72 -22.05 22.85
N ALA A 507 -30.96 -21.03 22.47
CA ALA A 507 -30.94 -19.71 23.12
C ALA A 507 -31.90 -18.67 22.49
N GLY A 508 -32.66 -19.07 21.47
CA GLY A 508 -33.53 -18.19 20.68
C GLY A 508 -32.92 -17.78 19.34
N ASP A 509 -33.76 -17.23 18.46
CA ASP A 509 -33.42 -17.02 17.05
C ASP A 509 -34.04 -15.73 16.45
N HIS A 510 -34.52 -14.83 17.31
CA HIS A 510 -35.22 -13.64 16.85
C HIS A 510 -34.26 -12.64 16.22
N VAL A 511 -34.51 -12.29 14.97
CA VAL A 511 -33.77 -11.27 14.22
C VAL A 511 -34.68 -10.07 13.96
N THR A 512 -34.29 -8.91 14.48
CA THR A 512 -34.97 -7.64 14.24
C THR A 512 -34.81 -7.25 12.77
N ARG A 513 -35.94 -7.05 12.08
CA ARG A 513 -35.95 -6.63 10.67
C ARG A 513 -36.61 -5.27 10.48
N GLY A 514 -36.00 -4.46 9.63
CA GLY A 514 -36.52 -3.14 9.27
C GLY A 514 -37.76 -3.23 8.39
N ARG A 515 -38.55 -2.15 8.34
CA ARG A 515 -39.79 -2.06 7.54
C ARG A 515 -39.61 -2.41 6.05
N ASN A 516 -38.42 -2.13 5.50
CA ASN A 516 -38.06 -2.39 4.10
C ASN A 516 -37.32 -3.72 3.85
N ALA A 517 -37.07 -4.51 4.90
CA ALA A 517 -36.50 -5.84 4.71
C ALA A 517 -37.52 -6.78 4.05
N ALA A 518 -37.01 -7.75 3.29
CA ALA A 518 -37.84 -8.77 2.66
C ALA A 518 -38.45 -9.70 3.73
N LEU A 519 -39.62 -10.27 3.43
CA LEU A 519 -40.22 -11.27 4.30
C LEU A 519 -39.34 -12.54 4.39
N PRO A 520 -39.16 -13.11 5.60
CA PRO A 520 -38.39 -14.34 5.78
C PRO A 520 -39.14 -15.57 5.22
N GLY A 521 -38.44 -16.43 4.46
CA GLY A 521 -38.99 -17.67 3.87
C GLY A 521 -37.99 -18.38 2.93
N PRO A 522 -38.31 -19.58 2.40
CA PRO A 522 -37.43 -20.31 1.48
C PRO A 522 -37.20 -19.50 0.19
N GLY A 523 -35.99 -18.97 0.04
CA GLY A 523 -35.62 -18.05 -1.03
C GLY A 523 -35.63 -16.58 -0.57
N HIS A 524 -34.46 -16.06 -0.18
CA HIS A 524 -34.23 -14.69 0.29
C HIS A 524 -34.45 -13.57 -0.77
N ASN A 525 -35.24 -13.86 -1.81
CA ASN A 525 -35.59 -12.96 -2.92
C ASN A 525 -37.09 -12.63 -2.95
N SER A 526 -37.81 -12.72 -1.82
CA SER A 526 -39.19 -12.26 -1.76
C SER A 526 -39.27 -10.77 -2.12
N ARG A 527 -40.12 -10.43 -3.10
CA ARG A 527 -40.43 -9.03 -3.44
C ARG A 527 -41.27 -8.36 -2.35
N GLU A 528 -41.91 -9.14 -1.49
CA GLU A 528 -42.76 -8.65 -0.40
C GLU A 528 -41.91 -8.17 0.79
N LYS A 529 -42.34 -7.05 1.37
CA LYS A 529 -41.65 -6.37 2.48
C LYS A 529 -42.39 -6.57 3.80
N LEU A 530 -41.70 -6.35 4.92
CA LEU A 530 -42.33 -6.41 6.25
C LEU A 530 -43.42 -5.35 6.45
N CYS A 531 -43.22 -4.15 5.91
CA CYS A 531 -44.24 -3.09 5.91
C CYS A 531 -45.05 -3.14 4.61
N ALA A 532 -46.37 -3.03 4.72
CA ALA A 532 -47.26 -2.87 3.56
C ALA A 532 -47.10 -1.51 2.85
N ARG A 533 -46.47 -0.53 3.51
CA ARG A 533 -46.20 0.84 3.00
C ARG A 533 -44.69 1.15 3.00
N PRO A 534 -43.84 0.35 2.32
CA PRO A 534 -42.38 0.42 2.50
C PRO A 534 -41.77 1.73 1.98
N GLU A 535 -42.26 2.23 0.84
CA GLU A 535 -41.76 3.48 0.24
C GLU A 535 -42.07 4.70 1.11
N LEU A 536 -43.29 4.79 1.65
CA LEU A 536 -43.66 5.84 2.60
C LEU A 536 -42.84 5.75 3.88
N ALA A 537 -42.62 4.54 4.41
CA ALA A 537 -41.78 4.33 5.59
C ALA A 537 -40.34 4.81 5.37
N ASP A 538 -39.76 4.56 4.20
CA ASP A 538 -38.44 5.06 3.83
C ASP A 538 -38.39 6.59 3.77
N ARG A 539 -39.39 7.20 3.12
CA ARG A 539 -39.50 8.66 2.99
C ARG A 539 -39.67 9.32 4.35
N VAL A 540 -40.56 8.81 5.21
CA VAL A 540 -40.74 9.33 6.57
C VAL A 540 -39.47 9.18 7.41
N ALA A 541 -38.76 8.05 7.31
CA ALA A 541 -37.50 7.85 8.01
C ALA A 541 -36.45 8.92 7.62
N LYS A 542 -36.40 9.28 6.34
CA LYS A 542 -35.48 10.29 5.80
C LYS A 542 -35.89 11.73 6.14
N THR A 543 -37.18 12.02 6.15
CA THR A 543 -37.70 13.39 6.29
C THR A 543 -37.94 13.78 7.75
N THR A 544 -38.54 12.90 8.55
CA THR A 544 -38.91 13.22 9.95
C THR A 544 -38.18 12.39 10.98
N GLY A 545 -37.64 11.22 10.62
CA GLY A 545 -36.95 10.32 11.55
C GLY A 545 -37.86 9.53 12.50
N HIS A 546 -39.18 9.79 12.49
CA HIS A 546 -40.15 9.18 13.42
C HIS A 546 -41.22 8.36 12.69
N VAL A 547 -40.83 7.24 12.08
CA VAL A 547 -41.74 6.41 11.28
C VAL A 547 -42.92 5.87 12.08
N GLN A 548 -42.71 5.46 13.32
CA GLN A 548 -43.76 4.84 14.13
C GLN A 548 -44.92 5.80 14.42
N ALA A 549 -44.63 7.02 14.87
CA ALA A 549 -45.66 8.01 15.21
C ALA A 549 -46.32 8.63 13.97
N ASN A 550 -45.61 8.68 12.85
CA ASN A 550 -46.12 9.27 11.61
C ASN A 550 -46.90 8.28 10.74
N LEU A 551 -46.52 7.00 10.71
CA LEU A 551 -47.11 6.00 9.81
C LEU A 551 -47.69 4.76 10.48
N CYS A 552 -47.30 4.40 11.71
CA CYS A 552 -47.73 3.14 12.31
C CYS A 552 -48.89 3.34 13.30
N GLU A 553 -48.66 4.08 14.38
CA GLU A 553 -49.65 4.36 15.43
C GLU A 553 -49.31 5.71 16.06
N ARG A 554 -50.32 6.58 16.20
CA ARG A 554 -50.22 7.84 16.92
C ARG A 554 -51.29 7.91 17.99
N ARG A 555 -50.90 8.35 19.17
CA ARG A 555 -51.81 8.59 20.29
C ARG A 555 -51.90 10.10 20.50
N GLU A 556 -53.10 10.62 20.37
CA GLU A 556 -53.44 11.96 20.84
C GLU A 556 -54.03 11.83 22.24
N GLU A 557 -53.73 12.80 23.09
CA GLU A 557 -54.15 12.79 24.48
C GLU A 557 -55.69 12.76 24.60
N GLY A 558 -56.21 11.82 25.40
CA GLY A 558 -57.66 11.64 25.59
C GLY A 558 -58.40 10.94 24.44
N LYS A 559 -57.72 10.54 23.36
CA LYS A 559 -58.32 9.84 22.21
C LYS A 559 -57.76 8.42 22.06
N ALA A 560 -58.53 7.57 21.38
CA ALA A 560 -58.05 6.26 20.97
C ALA A 560 -56.84 6.39 20.02
N PRO A 561 -55.88 5.44 20.05
CA PRO A 561 -54.77 5.42 19.11
C PRO A 561 -55.27 5.33 17.68
N VAL A 562 -54.82 6.24 16.81
CA VAL A 562 -55.06 6.15 15.38
C VAL A 562 -53.95 5.33 14.76
N ARG A 563 -54.33 4.28 14.02
CA ARG A 563 -53.42 3.26 13.49
C ARG A 563 -53.43 3.24 11.97
N CYS A 564 -52.31 2.81 11.40
CA CYS A 564 -52.22 2.44 9.99
C CYS A 564 -53.34 1.48 9.60
N PRO A 565 -53.94 1.57 8.40
CA PRO A 565 -54.99 0.64 7.96
C PRO A 565 -54.52 -0.82 7.91
N PHE A 566 -53.21 -1.04 7.75
CA PHE A 566 -52.58 -2.36 7.70
C PHE A 566 -52.04 -2.84 9.06
N TYR A 567 -52.25 -2.09 10.16
CA TYR A 567 -51.55 -2.31 11.43
C TYR A 567 -51.70 -3.73 11.98
N GLU A 568 -52.93 -4.26 12.01
CA GLU A 568 -53.24 -5.58 12.60
C GLU A 568 -52.61 -6.75 11.81
N GLY A 569 -52.39 -6.58 10.50
CA GLY A 569 -51.76 -7.59 9.63
C GLY A 569 -50.31 -7.29 9.23
N CYS A 570 -49.70 -6.25 9.82
CA CYS A 570 -48.38 -5.78 9.40
C CYS A 570 -47.26 -6.70 9.92
N ASN A 571 -46.53 -7.34 9.01
CA ASN A 571 -45.43 -8.24 9.36
C ASN A 571 -44.31 -7.57 10.19
N TYR A 572 -44.08 -6.27 10.00
CA TYR A 572 -43.16 -5.51 10.85
C TYR A 572 -43.65 -5.39 12.31
N VAL A 573 -44.96 -5.26 12.53
CA VAL A 573 -45.53 -5.14 13.89
C VAL A 573 -45.65 -6.52 14.53
N SER A 574 -46.07 -7.53 13.77
CA SER A 574 -46.25 -8.90 14.27
C SER A 574 -44.94 -9.62 14.60
N GLN A 575 -43.79 -9.15 14.08
CA GLN A 575 -42.48 -9.74 14.41
C GLN A 575 -42.22 -9.75 15.93
N TRP A 576 -42.79 -8.80 16.67
CA TRP A 576 -42.64 -8.68 18.12
C TRP A 576 -43.62 -9.53 18.92
N GLN A 577 -44.78 -9.89 18.35
CA GLN A 577 -45.86 -10.60 19.05
C GLN A 577 -45.50 -12.04 19.42
N HIS A 578 -44.50 -12.62 18.73
CA HIS A 578 -44.04 -13.99 18.97
C HIS A 578 -43.02 -14.08 20.12
N LEU A 579 -42.55 -12.95 20.64
CA LEU A 579 -41.64 -12.93 21.77
C LEU A 579 -42.42 -13.03 23.09
N PRO A 580 -41.91 -13.76 24.10
CA PRO A 580 -42.58 -13.88 25.39
C PRO A 580 -42.72 -12.51 26.07
N ASP A 581 -43.89 -12.25 26.63
CA ASP A 581 -44.17 -11.01 27.35
C ASP A 581 -43.30 -10.90 28.61
N LYS A 582 -42.60 -9.77 28.74
CA LYS A 582 -41.79 -9.37 29.91
C LYS A 582 -40.65 -10.31 30.32
N THR A 583 -40.44 -11.41 29.61
CA THR A 583 -39.31 -12.31 29.85
C THR A 583 -38.15 -11.91 28.94
N PRO A 584 -36.94 -11.66 29.48
CA PRO A 584 -35.75 -11.37 28.69
C PRO A 584 -35.47 -12.43 27.64
N VAL A 585 -35.12 -12.00 26.43
CA VAL A 585 -34.67 -12.88 25.34
C VAL A 585 -33.38 -12.38 24.71
N LEU A 586 -32.69 -13.29 24.00
CA LEU A 586 -31.58 -12.94 23.11
C LEU A 586 -32.13 -12.54 21.73
N ARG A 587 -31.85 -11.32 21.30
CA ARG A 587 -32.26 -10.78 19.98
C ARG A 587 -31.05 -10.40 19.15
N PHE A 588 -31.19 -10.50 17.83
CA PHE A 588 -30.14 -10.21 16.86
C PHE A 588 -30.51 -9.03 15.97
N GLU A 589 -29.60 -8.07 15.82
CA GLU A 589 -29.85 -6.86 15.02
C GLU A 589 -28.65 -6.47 14.16
N ALA A 590 -28.89 -5.61 13.17
CA ALA A 590 -27.80 -4.95 12.45
C ALA A 590 -27.29 -3.74 13.25
N SER A 591 -25.98 -3.47 13.24
CA SER A 591 -25.35 -2.38 14.00
C SER A 591 -25.91 -0.99 13.69
N GLN A 592 -26.60 -0.81 12.55
CA GLN A 592 -27.29 0.43 12.20
C GLN A 592 -28.36 0.83 13.24
N TYR A 593 -28.98 -0.14 13.92
CA TYR A 593 -29.95 0.08 14.98
C TYR A 593 -29.36 0.82 16.20
N LEU A 594 -28.05 0.72 16.45
CA LEU A 594 -27.37 1.45 17.52
C LEU A 594 -27.42 2.97 17.34
N THR A 595 -27.69 3.45 16.12
CA THR A 595 -27.75 4.88 15.81
C THR A 595 -29.17 5.44 15.88
N LEU A 596 -30.17 4.58 16.05
CA LEU A 596 -31.59 4.93 16.14
C LEU A 596 -32.00 5.13 17.62
N PRO A 597 -33.08 5.90 17.88
CA PRO A 597 -33.63 6.04 19.23
C PRO A 597 -34.19 4.73 19.81
N GLY A 598 -34.49 3.75 18.95
CA GLY A 598 -34.98 2.42 19.34
C GLY A 598 -35.26 1.55 18.12
N ASP A 599 -35.45 0.25 18.35
CA ASP A 599 -35.73 -0.78 17.33
C ASP A 599 -37.23 -0.92 16.98
N GLY A 600 -38.09 -0.32 17.81
CA GLY A 600 -39.55 -0.37 17.69
C GLY A 600 -40.21 -1.48 18.51
N SER A 601 -39.43 -2.29 19.24
CA SER A 601 -39.92 -3.39 20.08
C SER A 601 -40.64 -2.91 21.35
N LYS A 602 -40.28 -1.71 21.85
CA LYS A 602 -40.66 -1.18 23.18
C LYS A 602 -40.20 -2.07 24.35
N ARG A 603 -39.28 -3.01 24.11
CA ARG A 603 -38.72 -3.91 25.11
C ARG A 603 -37.47 -3.27 25.71
N GLU A 604 -37.31 -3.36 27.03
CA GLU A 604 -36.11 -2.87 27.71
C GLU A 604 -34.88 -3.69 27.27
N THR A 605 -33.73 -3.04 27.11
CA THR A 605 -32.45 -3.70 26.86
C THR A 605 -31.69 -3.77 28.18
N ALA A 606 -31.14 -4.92 28.54
CA ALA A 606 -30.30 -5.06 29.74
C ALA A 606 -28.80 -5.23 29.42
N LEU A 607 -28.48 -5.70 28.22
CA LEU A 607 -27.10 -5.92 27.78
C LEU A 607 -27.00 -5.75 26.26
N ARG A 608 -25.97 -5.04 25.80
CA ARG A 608 -25.63 -4.95 24.38
C ARG A 608 -24.38 -5.75 24.07
N VAL A 609 -24.45 -6.58 23.04
CA VAL A 609 -23.27 -7.25 22.47
C VAL A 609 -23.03 -6.66 21.09
N ILE A 610 -21.82 -6.20 20.82
CA ILE A 610 -21.46 -5.50 19.59
C ILE A 610 -20.36 -6.28 18.89
N ASP A 611 -20.70 -7.03 17.85
CA ASP A 611 -19.78 -7.88 17.09
C ASP A 611 -19.20 -7.19 15.84
N GLU A 612 -18.68 -5.97 16.03
CA GLU A 612 -17.93 -5.22 15.04
C GLU A 612 -17.25 -3.98 15.67
N SER A 613 -16.26 -3.40 14.97
CA SER A 613 -15.86 -2.01 15.17
C SER A 613 -17.00 -1.05 14.74
N VAL A 614 -17.53 -0.27 15.68
CA VAL A 614 -18.66 0.66 15.44
C VAL A 614 -18.30 2.14 15.43
N TRP A 615 -17.03 2.53 15.59
CA TRP A 615 -16.67 3.95 15.74
C TRP A 615 -17.10 4.82 14.55
N GLN A 616 -17.04 4.29 13.33
CA GLN A 616 -17.49 4.98 12.11
C GLN A 616 -19.01 5.21 12.12
N LEU A 617 -19.80 4.36 12.78
CA LEU A 617 -21.24 4.53 12.93
C LEU A 617 -21.60 5.70 13.84
N PHE A 618 -20.65 6.26 14.59
CA PHE A 618 -20.85 7.38 15.51
C PHE A 618 -20.13 8.66 15.08
N THR A 619 -19.23 8.59 14.11
CA THR A 619 -18.69 9.79 13.46
C THR A 619 -19.65 10.33 12.39
N ARG A 620 -19.83 11.64 12.33
CA ARG A 620 -20.73 12.31 11.38
C ARG A 620 -20.03 13.49 10.72
N GLN A 621 -20.44 13.76 9.48
CA GLN A 621 -19.99 14.90 8.70
C GLN A 621 -21.18 15.51 7.95
N ALA A 622 -21.19 16.84 7.84
CA ALA A 622 -22.12 17.57 6.99
C ALA A 622 -21.40 18.70 6.24
N ASP A 623 -21.71 18.82 4.95
CA ASP A 623 -21.28 19.94 4.10
C ASP A 623 -22.50 20.80 3.75
N ILE A 624 -22.39 22.10 4.00
CA ILE A 624 -23.44 23.10 3.79
C ILE A 624 -22.88 24.21 2.90
N PRO A 625 -23.42 24.40 1.67
CA PRO A 625 -23.04 25.51 0.81
C PRO A 625 -23.20 26.87 1.50
N LEU A 626 -22.29 27.83 1.23
CA LEU A 626 -22.31 29.13 1.91
C LEU A 626 -23.62 29.91 1.68
N ASP A 627 -24.21 29.80 0.48
CA ASP A 627 -25.50 30.37 0.13
C ASP A 627 -26.66 29.71 0.88
N ALA A 628 -26.60 28.39 1.08
CA ALA A 628 -27.57 27.66 1.88
C ALA A 628 -27.44 27.94 3.38
N TRP A 629 -26.24 28.29 3.86
CA TRP A 629 -25.99 28.67 5.25
C TRP A 629 -26.51 30.08 5.56
N THR A 630 -26.31 31.04 4.67
CA THR A 630 -26.69 32.45 4.89
C THR A 630 -28.11 32.78 4.43
N ARG A 631 -28.80 31.83 3.76
CA ARG A 631 -30.18 31.98 3.33
C ARG A 631 -31.09 32.46 4.48
N PRO A 632 -31.94 33.48 4.25
CA PRO A 632 -32.94 33.91 5.24
C PRO A 632 -33.84 32.74 5.66
N ARG A 633 -33.89 32.46 6.96
CA ARG A 633 -34.79 31.43 7.50
C ARG A 633 -36.23 31.91 7.42
N ARG A 634 -37.12 31.02 7.00
CA ARG A 634 -38.57 31.26 7.06
C ARG A 634 -39.07 30.78 8.42
N PRO A 635 -39.71 31.64 9.23
CA PRO A 635 -40.30 31.18 10.48
C PRO A 635 -41.45 30.22 10.19
N ARG A 636 -41.57 29.18 11.01
CA ARG A 636 -42.76 28.33 11.00
C ARG A 636 -43.83 29.00 11.85
N ALA A 637 -45.08 28.97 11.38
CA ALA A 637 -46.21 29.42 12.18
C ALA A 637 -46.33 28.53 13.43
N GLY A 638 -46.44 29.16 14.60
CA GLY A 638 -46.75 28.49 15.86
C GLY A 638 -48.24 28.14 15.92
N ALA A 639 -48.64 27.39 16.96
CA ALA A 639 -50.06 27.12 17.20
C ALA A 639 -50.81 28.39 17.65
N THR A 640 -50.09 29.35 18.23
CA THR A 640 -50.61 30.66 18.63
C THR A 640 -49.93 31.84 17.92
N PRO A 641 -50.55 33.04 17.89
CA PRO A 641 -49.91 34.25 17.38
C PRO A 641 -48.61 34.63 18.09
N GLU A 642 -48.53 34.39 19.40
CA GLU A 642 -47.34 34.67 20.22
C GLU A 642 -46.18 33.73 19.88
N GLU A 643 -46.45 32.42 19.78
CA GLU A 643 -45.46 31.43 19.33
C GLU A 643 -44.99 31.73 17.90
N THR A 644 -45.88 32.22 17.04
CA THR A 644 -45.54 32.64 15.68
C THR A 644 -44.60 33.85 15.68
N ALA A 645 -44.85 34.84 16.53
CA ALA A 645 -43.98 36.01 16.68
C ALA A 645 -42.60 35.63 17.26
N GLN A 646 -42.57 34.73 18.24
CA GLN A 646 -41.32 34.19 18.81
C GLN A 646 -40.51 33.44 17.76
N ALA A 647 -41.15 32.53 17.00
CA ALA A 647 -40.50 31.81 15.90
C ALA A 647 -39.95 32.76 14.81
N ALA A 648 -40.66 33.86 14.53
CA ALA A 648 -40.19 34.92 13.64
C ALA A 648 -38.93 35.62 14.17
N GLY A 649 -38.89 35.96 15.45
CA GLY A 649 -37.70 36.52 16.11
C GLY A 649 -36.51 35.56 16.04
N THR A 650 -36.70 34.30 16.45
CA THR A 650 -35.65 33.27 16.42
C THR A 650 -35.10 33.04 15.00
N ALA A 651 -35.97 33.01 13.97
CA ALA A 651 -35.53 32.85 12.58
C ALA A 651 -34.71 34.05 12.05
N GLN A 652 -35.08 35.26 12.45
CA GLN A 652 -34.33 36.48 12.13
C GLN A 652 -32.96 36.49 12.81
N ASP A 653 -32.91 36.17 14.11
CA ASP A 653 -31.66 36.07 14.85
C ASP A 653 -30.76 34.96 14.33
N ALA A 654 -31.30 33.78 14.03
CA ALA A 654 -30.52 32.69 13.43
C ALA A 654 -29.90 33.10 12.08
N THR A 655 -30.62 33.90 11.28
CA THR A 655 -30.14 34.42 10.00
C THR A 655 -29.00 35.43 10.20
N LYS A 656 -29.16 36.36 11.15
CA LYS A 656 -28.14 37.35 11.51
C LYS A 656 -26.89 36.67 12.08
N ALA A 657 -27.07 35.73 13.01
CA ALA A 657 -26.01 34.92 13.58
C ALA A 657 -25.28 34.11 12.50
N ALA A 658 -25.98 33.51 11.53
CA ALA A 658 -25.36 32.72 10.47
C ALA A 658 -24.36 33.53 9.64
N SER A 659 -24.71 34.76 9.28
CA SER A 659 -23.82 35.67 8.55
C SER A 659 -22.58 36.03 9.39
N ALA A 660 -22.76 36.29 10.69
CA ALA A 660 -21.65 36.58 11.60
C ALA A 660 -20.72 35.37 11.82
N VAL A 661 -21.28 34.16 11.98
CA VAL A 661 -20.52 32.90 12.04
C VAL A 661 -19.67 32.73 10.78
N LEU A 662 -20.26 32.96 9.60
CA LEU A 662 -19.54 32.84 8.34
C LEU A 662 -18.38 33.84 8.26
N SER A 663 -18.61 35.11 8.62
CA SER A 663 -17.54 36.11 8.67
C SER A 663 -16.43 35.69 9.63
N GLY A 664 -16.79 35.25 10.84
CA GLY A 664 -15.82 34.76 11.83
C GLY A 664 -14.95 33.63 11.28
N LEU A 665 -15.57 32.63 10.63
CA LEU A 665 -14.85 31.53 10.00
C LEU A 665 -13.97 31.96 8.82
N GLN A 666 -14.40 32.95 8.02
CA GLN A 666 -13.61 33.48 6.89
C GLN A 666 -12.39 34.26 7.36
N ASP A 667 -12.54 35.02 8.44
CA ASP A 667 -11.48 35.87 9.01
C ASP A 667 -10.54 35.08 9.94
N GLY A 668 -10.83 33.80 10.20
CA GLY A 668 -10.09 32.97 11.16
C GLY A 668 -10.31 33.34 12.63
N ASN A 669 -11.39 34.07 12.91
CA ASN A 669 -11.83 34.50 14.23
C ASN A 669 -12.77 33.47 14.88
N SER A 670 -13.25 33.78 16.09
CA SER A 670 -14.21 32.93 16.79
C SER A 670 -15.48 32.72 15.95
N PRO A 671 -15.98 31.47 15.84
CA PRO A 671 -17.27 31.21 15.22
C PRO A 671 -18.43 31.53 16.17
N LEU A 672 -18.18 31.81 17.46
CA LEU A 672 -19.19 32.32 18.38
C LEU A 672 -19.44 33.81 18.12
N VAL A 673 -20.70 34.20 18.16
CA VAL A 673 -21.17 35.53 17.83
C VAL A 673 -21.52 36.26 19.12
N GLY A 674 -20.89 37.41 19.36
CA GLY A 674 -21.17 38.23 20.54
C GLY A 674 -22.65 38.60 20.65
N GLY A 675 -23.23 38.40 21.83
CA GLY A 675 -24.64 38.66 22.11
C GLY A 675 -25.57 37.45 22.03
N TYR A 676 -25.07 36.27 21.62
CA TYR A 676 -25.82 35.01 21.66
C TYR A 676 -25.18 34.02 22.65
N THR A 677 -26.03 33.30 23.37
CA THR A 677 -25.69 32.31 24.41
C THR A 677 -25.89 30.87 23.90
N ALA A 678 -25.47 29.88 24.70
CA ALA A 678 -25.77 28.47 24.42
C ALA A 678 -27.27 28.22 24.23
N THR A 679 -28.13 28.86 25.03
CA THR A 679 -29.59 28.77 24.93
C THR A 679 -30.10 29.30 23.59
N ASP A 680 -29.53 30.40 23.08
CA ASP A 680 -29.91 30.96 21.78
C ASP A 680 -29.52 30.01 20.64
N TYR A 681 -28.31 29.42 20.69
CA TYR A 681 -27.89 28.42 19.71
C TYR A 681 -28.74 27.15 19.75
N ALA A 682 -29.19 26.72 20.94
CA ALA A 682 -30.14 25.63 21.09
C ALA A 682 -31.49 25.99 20.44
N ALA A 683 -32.00 27.21 20.64
CA ALA A 683 -33.23 27.68 19.99
C ALA A 683 -33.09 27.73 18.46
N PHE A 684 -31.95 28.18 17.92
CA PHE A 684 -31.68 28.15 16.49
C PHE A 684 -31.65 26.72 15.94
N ARG A 685 -31.03 25.78 16.67
CA ARG A 685 -30.99 24.37 16.30
C ARG A 685 -32.39 23.76 16.16
N GLU A 686 -33.26 23.99 17.14
CA GLU A 686 -34.62 23.44 17.12
C GLU A 686 -35.48 24.11 16.05
N ALA A 687 -35.30 25.42 15.82
CA ALA A 687 -35.96 26.14 14.73
C ALA A 687 -35.59 25.60 13.33
N GLU A 688 -34.36 25.10 13.12
CA GLU A 688 -33.97 24.46 11.85
C GLU A 688 -34.68 23.11 11.65
N ARG A 689 -34.81 22.28 12.69
CA ARG A 689 -35.44 20.93 12.59
C ARG A 689 -36.96 21.03 12.36
N GLY A 690 -37.63 21.88 13.14
CA GLY A 690 -39.09 22.02 13.18
C GLY A 690 -39.84 20.72 13.56
N SER A 691 -41.14 20.62 13.23
CA SER A 691 -41.98 19.48 13.66
C SER A 691 -41.51 18.15 13.06
N ASN A 692 -41.33 17.17 13.94
CA ASN A 692 -41.05 15.77 13.61
C ASN A 692 -42.31 14.97 13.24
N PHE A 693 -43.48 15.61 13.26
CA PHE A 693 -44.78 14.99 13.02
C PHE A 693 -45.46 15.57 11.78
N LEU A 694 -46.01 14.68 10.96
CA LEU A 694 -46.95 14.99 9.89
C LEU A 694 -48.28 15.46 10.49
N GLN A 695 -48.91 16.44 9.84
CA GLN A 695 -50.24 16.92 10.17
C GLN A 695 -51.30 15.85 9.91
N VAL A 696 -51.15 15.07 8.85
CA VAL A 696 -52.02 13.91 8.60
C VAL A 696 -51.75 12.77 9.58
N MET A 697 -52.79 12.02 9.93
CA MET A 697 -52.73 10.88 10.84
C MET A 697 -52.31 9.57 10.13
N PRO A 698 -51.88 8.51 10.86
CA PRO A 698 -51.41 7.26 10.25
C PRO A 698 -52.43 6.51 9.37
N ASP A 699 -53.72 6.73 9.59
CA ASP A 699 -54.86 6.16 8.84
C ASP A 699 -55.19 6.91 7.55
N ALA A 700 -54.56 8.06 7.31
CA ALA A 700 -54.80 8.87 6.12
C ALA A 700 -54.43 8.11 4.82
N PRO A 701 -55.12 8.41 3.69
CA PRO A 701 -54.78 7.87 2.37
C PRO A 701 -53.31 8.09 2.00
N GLU A 702 -52.73 7.15 1.26
CA GLU A 702 -51.30 7.20 0.89
C GLU A 702 -50.94 8.45 0.11
N GLU A 703 -51.82 8.90 -0.78
CA GLU A 703 -51.62 10.09 -1.60
C GLU A 703 -51.52 11.35 -0.74
N GLN A 704 -52.27 11.42 0.38
CA GLN A 704 -52.27 12.57 1.27
C GLN A 704 -50.97 12.64 2.08
N ILE A 705 -50.54 11.50 2.62
CA ILE A 705 -49.24 11.36 3.30
C ILE A 705 -48.10 11.66 2.33
N ALA A 706 -48.16 11.12 1.10
CA ALA A 706 -47.15 11.34 0.08
C ALA A 706 -47.06 12.82 -0.35
N ARG A 707 -48.19 13.53 -0.41
CA ARG A 707 -48.27 14.96 -0.73
C ARG A 707 -47.64 15.81 0.36
N GLU A 708 -47.99 15.58 1.62
CA GLU A 708 -47.40 16.32 2.73
C GLU A 708 -45.89 16.03 2.85
N LEU A 709 -45.47 14.77 2.68
CA LEU A 709 -44.05 14.43 2.59
C LEU A 709 -43.36 15.15 1.45
N LYS A 710 -44.00 15.29 0.28
CA LYS A 710 -43.44 16.03 -0.85
C LYS A 710 -43.27 17.51 -0.54
N GLU A 711 -44.18 18.10 0.22
CA GLU A 711 -44.08 19.48 0.70
C GLU A 711 -42.93 19.65 1.70
N LEU A 712 -42.77 18.71 2.64
CA LEU A 712 -41.66 18.68 3.60
C LEU A 712 -40.30 18.38 2.94
N GLU A 713 -40.27 17.48 1.95
CA GLU A 713 -39.10 17.15 1.13
C GLU A 713 -38.70 18.32 0.23
N GLY A 714 -39.67 19.15 -0.19
CA GLY A 714 -39.42 20.40 -0.91
C GLY A 714 -38.97 21.56 -0.01
N PHE A 715 -39.02 21.39 1.32
CA PHE A 715 -38.46 22.32 2.29
C PHE A 715 -36.94 22.22 2.33
N ASP A 716 -36.27 23.22 2.91
CA ASP A 716 -34.82 23.42 2.81
C ASP A 716 -33.97 22.15 3.10
N PRO A 717 -33.29 21.56 2.09
CA PRO A 717 -32.58 20.28 2.23
C PRO A 717 -31.33 20.35 3.13
N TYR A 718 -30.96 21.55 3.60
CA TYR A 718 -29.82 21.76 4.47
C TYR A 718 -30.22 21.97 5.95
N ALA A 719 -31.51 22.00 6.28
CA ALA A 719 -32.01 22.26 7.62
C ALA A 719 -31.35 21.37 8.71
N THR A 720 -31.40 20.04 8.54
CA THR A 720 -30.77 19.09 9.48
C THR A 720 -29.26 19.28 9.61
N LYS A 721 -28.60 19.68 8.51
CA LYS A 721 -27.16 19.94 8.49
C LYS A 721 -26.83 21.23 9.23
N ARG A 722 -27.63 22.29 9.05
CA ARG A 722 -27.49 23.55 9.80
C ARG A 722 -27.71 23.37 11.29
N ALA A 723 -28.70 22.55 11.67
CA ALA A 723 -28.91 22.16 13.06
C ALA A 723 -27.65 21.53 13.68
N ALA A 724 -26.87 20.76 12.91
CA ALA A 724 -25.59 20.21 13.41
C ALA A 724 -24.54 21.30 13.66
N VAL A 725 -24.47 22.34 12.82
CA VAL A 725 -23.58 23.50 13.06
C VAL A 725 -23.99 24.24 14.32
N TRP A 726 -25.29 24.52 14.50
CA TRP A 726 -25.79 25.17 15.71
C TRP A 726 -25.52 24.34 16.97
N ALA A 727 -25.64 23.01 16.89
CA ALA A 727 -25.28 22.12 18.00
C ALA A 727 -23.79 22.21 18.39
N ILE A 728 -22.90 22.35 17.41
CA ILE A 728 -21.47 22.56 17.67
C ILE A 728 -21.23 23.91 18.35
N LEU A 729 -21.89 24.98 17.88
CA LEU A 729 -21.77 26.31 18.47
C LEU A 729 -22.35 26.38 19.89
N GLN A 730 -23.46 25.68 20.13
CA GLN A 730 -24.02 25.48 21.46
C GLN A 730 -22.99 24.83 22.39
N ASP A 731 -22.41 23.69 22.00
CA ASP A 731 -21.39 22.98 22.79
C ASP A 731 -20.13 23.86 23.03
N CYS A 732 -19.70 24.62 22.03
CA CYS A 732 -18.61 25.58 22.19
C CYS A 732 -18.96 26.67 23.22
N ALA A 733 -20.17 27.23 23.17
CA ALA A 733 -20.61 28.26 24.12
C ALA A 733 -20.72 27.72 25.55
N GLU A 734 -21.28 26.52 25.74
CA GLU A 734 -21.39 25.85 27.06
C GLU A 734 -20.02 25.59 27.69
N ARG A 735 -19.02 25.29 26.85
CA ARG A 735 -17.66 24.94 27.29
C ARG A 735 -16.68 26.12 27.26
N GLY A 736 -17.15 27.32 26.89
CA GLY A 736 -16.33 28.53 26.80
C GLY A 736 -15.24 28.48 25.72
N LEU A 737 -15.48 27.74 24.63
CA LEU A 737 -14.53 27.57 23.52
C LEU A 737 -14.72 28.66 22.46
N ASN A 738 -13.71 29.50 22.26
CA ASN A 738 -13.72 30.57 21.25
C ASN A 738 -13.27 30.12 19.86
N THR A 739 -12.92 28.84 19.68
CA THR A 739 -12.58 28.25 18.38
C THR A 739 -13.12 26.82 18.34
N SER A 740 -13.27 26.28 17.13
CA SER A 740 -13.68 24.89 16.95
C SER A 740 -12.89 24.22 15.83
N GLU A 741 -12.32 23.07 16.11
CA GLU A 741 -11.69 22.17 15.14
C GLU A 741 -12.73 21.43 14.30
N ARG A 742 -13.98 21.38 14.78
CA ARG A 742 -15.12 20.67 14.17
C ARG A 742 -15.78 21.46 13.05
N LEU A 743 -15.60 22.78 12.98
CA LEU A 743 -16.15 23.66 11.94
C LEU A 743 -15.05 24.28 11.09
N ARG A 744 -15.17 24.22 9.76
CA ARG A 744 -14.28 24.96 8.85
C ARG A 744 -14.92 25.23 7.50
N ILE A 745 -14.36 26.19 6.77
CA ILE A 745 -14.68 26.39 5.36
C ILE A 745 -13.83 25.46 4.50
N VAL A 746 -14.46 24.75 3.58
CA VAL A 746 -13.80 23.92 2.58
C VAL A 746 -14.21 24.41 1.20
N ARG A 747 -13.23 24.61 0.32
CA ARG A 747 -13.46 25.19 -1.01
C ARG A 747 -13.62 24.13 -2.08
N ASP A 748 -14.28 24.50 -3.17
CA ASP A 748 -14.36 23.70 -4.41
C ASP A 748 -14.93 22.28 -4.23
N ILE A 749 -15.86 22.10 -3.27
CA ILE A 749 -16.50 20.80 -3.06
C ILE A 749 -17.54 20.56 -4.16
N PRO A 750 -17.45 19.46 -4.93
CA PRO A 750 -18.44 19.14 -5.94
C PRO A 750 -19.78 18.80 -5.29
N ALA A 751 -20.82 19.55 -5.63
CA ALA A 751 -22.17 19.32 -5.16
C ALA A 751 -22.70 17.97 -5.67
N HIS A 752 -23.39 17.25 -4.79
CA HIS A 752 -23.95 15.94 -5.10
C HIS A 752 -25.01 16.05 -6.20
N GLY A 753 -24.86 15.26 -7.27
CA GLY A 753 -25.80 15.21 -8.40
C GLY A 753 -25.50 16.19 -9.54
N THR A 754 -25.07 17.43 -9.24
CA THR A 754 -24.76 18.43 -10.28
C THR A 754 -23.26 18.50 -10.64
N GLY A 755 -22.38 18.13 -9.70
CA GLY A 755 -20.93 18.23 -9.86
C GLY A 755 -20.39 19.67 -9.83
N GLU A 756 -21.26 20.67 -9.66
CA GLU A 756 -20.88 22.07 -9.53
C GLU A 756 -20.03 22.26 -8.27
N LYS A 757 -18.87 22.91 -8.40
CA LYS A 757 -17.99 23.19 -7.28
C LYS A 757 -18.53 24.35 -6.46
N ARG A 758 -18.69 24.15 -5.15
CA ARG A 758 -19.12 25.19 -4.20
C ARG A 758 -18.26 25.18 -2.96
N ASP A 759 -18.10 26.37 -2.37
CA ASP A 759 -17.54 26.50 -1.03
C ASP A 759 -18.61 26.10 0.00
N VAL A 760 -18.17 25.39 1.04
CA VAL A 760 -19.06 24.84 2.06
C VAL A 760 -18.52 25.09 3.46
N ILE A 761 -19.42 25.24 4.43
CA ILE A 761 -19.11 24.99 5.84
C ILE A 761 -19.15 23.48 6.04
N ARG A 762 -18.03 22.88 6.44
CA ARG A 762 -17.92 21.49 6.85
C ARG A 762 -18.00 21.40 8.37
N ALA A 763 -18.97 20.62 8.84
CA ALA A 763 -19.15 20.27 10.24
C ALA A 763 -18.83 18.79 10.45
N ASN A 764 -17.96 18.47 11.41
CA ASN A 764 -17.67 17.11 11.85
C ASN A 764 -18.04 16.96 13.31
N TRP A 765 -18.73 15.88 13.69
CA TRP A 765 -19.07 15.66 15.08
C TRP A 765 -19.14 14.17 15.42
N PHE A 766 -19.11 13.90 16.72
CA PHE A 766 -19.33 12.59 17.28
C PHE A 766 -20.74 12.53 17.87
N LYS A 767 -21.54 11.56 17.44
CA LYS A 767 -22.79 11.19 18.11
C LYS A 767 -22.44 10.18 19.19
N GLU A 768 -22.75 10.48 20.44
CA GLU A 768 -22.46 9.55 21.54
C GLU A 768 -23.19 8.20 21.31
N PRO A 769 -22.49 7.06 21.48
CA PRO A 769 -23.13 5.74 21.44
C PRO A 769 -24.03 5.53 22.66
N PRO A 770 -24.99 4.59 22.58
CA PRO A 770 -25.82 4.24 23.73
C PRO A 770 -24.97 3.57 24.83
N ARG A 771 -24.80 4.27 25.96
CA ARG A 771 -24.03 3.86 27.15
C ARG A 771 -24.90 3.61 28.39
N ASP A 772 -26.21 3.61 28.19
CA ASP A 772 -27.26 3.44 29.20
C ASP A 772 -27.25 2.05 29.85
N VAL A 773 -26.66 1.05 29.19
CA VAL A 773 -26.61 -0.33 29.69
C VAL A 773 -25.22 -0.94 29.47
N PRO A 774 -24.90 -2.03 30.18
CA PRO A 774 -23.64 -2.75 29.99
C PRO A 774 -23.41 -3.18 28.53
N ALA A 775 -22.14 -3.20 28.11
CA ALA A 775 -21.77 -3.52 26.73
C ALA A 775 -20.59 -4.51 26.64
N LEU A 776 -20.75 -5.53 25.80
CA LEU A 776 -19.69 -6.45 25.39
C LEU A 776 -19.29 -6.15 23.94
N LEU A 777 -18.08 -5.64 23.73
CA LEU A 777 -17.55 -5.32 22.40
C LEU A 777 -16.67 -6.48 21.92
N LEU A 778 -17.06 -7.13 20.83
CA LEU A 778 -16.29 -8.20 20.18
C LEU A 778 -15.58 -7.63 18.96
N ASP A 779 -14.54 -6.82 19.21
CA ASP A 779 -13.79 -6.12 18.17
C ASP A 779 -12.33 -6.57 18.14
N ALA A 780 -11.97 -7.35 17.13
CA ALA A 780 -10.61 -7.87 16.93
C ALA A 780 -9.57 -6.77 16.69
N ASP A 781 -10.04 -5.63 16.19
CA ASP A 781 -9.23 -4.49 15.81
C ASP A 781 -9.29 -3.37 16.85
N ALA A 782 -9.99 -3.54 17.98
CA ALA A 782 -10.21 -2.49 18.98
C ALA A 782 -8.92 -1.72 19.32
N ASP A 783 -9.00 -0.40 19.20
CA ASP A 783 -7.92 0.52 19.55
C ASP A 783 -8.23 1.21 20.88
N PRO A 784 -7.31 1.24 21.86
CA PRO A 784 -7.59 1.81 23.17
C PRO A 784 -8.01 3.29 23.15
N VAL A 785 -7.45 4.11 22.25
CA VAL A 785 -7.75 5.55 22.16
C VAL A 785 -9.15 5.77 21.62
N ILE A 786 -9.55 5.01 20.60
CA ILE A 786 -10.91 5.06 20.04
C ILE A 786 -11.91 4.43 21.01
N THR A 787 -11.55 3.32 21.65
CA THR A 787 -12.39 2.63 22.63
C THR A 787 -12.72 3.54 23.80
N GLU A 788 -11.74 4.24 24.37
CA GLU A 788 -11.97 5.20 25.45
C GLU A 788 -12.92 6.32 25.01
N ARG A 789 -12.87 6.74 23.74
CA ARG A 789 -13.83 7.72 23.19
C ARG A 789 -15.24 7.16 23.02
N LEU A 790 -15.37 5.88 22.67
CA LEU A 790 -16.66 5.21 22.49
C LEU A 790 -17.29 4.82 23.82
N PHE A 791 -16.55 4.20 24.71
CA PHE A 791 -16.97 3.64 25.98
C PHE A 791 -15.86 3.91 27.02
N PRO A 792 -15.90 5.07 27.69
CA PRO A 792 -14.91 5.45 28.68
C PRO A 792 -14.79 4.39 29.78
N GLY A 793 -13.56 4.04 30.17
CA GLY A 793 -13.30 3.07 31.24
C GLY A 793 -13.55 1.61 30.87
N ALA A 794 -13.64 1.27 29.57
CA ALA A 794 -13.84 -0.10 29.14
C ALA A 794 -12.63 -1.00 29.48
N GLU A 795 -12.92 -2.19 30.01
CA GLU A 795 -11.92 -3.24 30.26
C GLU A 795 -11.54 -3.90 28.93
N ILE A 796 -10.26 -3.95 28.57
CA ILE A 796 -9.80 -4.57 27.33
C ILE A 796 -9.07 -5.87 27.64
N VAL A 797 -9.62 -6.99 27.17
CA VAL A 797 -8.96 -8.30 27.18
C VAL A 797 -8.40 -8.57 25.79
N GLN A 798 -7.07 -8.58 25.69
CA GLN A 798 -6.36 -8.87 24.45
C GLN A 798 -5.97 -10.34 24.35
N VAL A 799 -6.25 -10.96 23.20
CA VAL A 799 -5.93 -12.36 22.93
C VAL A 799 -5.40 -12.51 21.51
N ASP A 800 -4.10 -12.79 21.38
CA ASP A 800 -3.44 -12.92 20.09
C ASP A 800 -3.11 -14.37 19.74
N LEU A 801 -3.43 -14.76 18.50
CA LEU A 801 -3.04 -16.06 17.94
C LEU A 801 -1.92 -15.85 16.93
N ARG A 802 -0.94 -16.74 16.95
CA ARG A 802 0.12 -16.72 15.93
C ARG A 802 -0.49 -17.19 14.60
N PRO A 803 -0.36 -16.42 13.51
CA PRO A 803 -0.78 -16.89 12.19
C PRO A 803 0.06 -18.09 11.77
N ASN A 804 -0.57 -19.17 11.31
CA ASN A 804 0.12 -20.32 10.71
C ASN A 804 0.37 -20.04 9.22
N ALA A 805 1.24 -19.06 8.93
CA ALA A 805 1.58 -18.67 7.58
C ALA A 805 3.03 -18.19 7.47
N LYS A 806 3.66 -18.46 6.32
CA LYS A 806 4.92 -17.85 5.90
C LYS A 806 4.62 -16.48 5.28
N VAL A 807 5.03 -15.42 5.97
CA VAL A 807 4.77 -14.02 5.61
C VAL A 807 5.96 -13.42 4.89
N VAL A 808 5.76 -13.04 3.63
CA VAL A 808 6.74 -12.29 2.82
C VAL A 808 6.20 -10.89 2.55
N GLN A 809 6.97 -9.87 2.90
CA GLN A 809 6.56 -8.49 2.70
C GLN A 809 7.63 -7.72 1.90
N ILE A 810 7.18 -6.94 0.91
CA ILE A 810 8.08 -6.08 0.15
C ILE A 810 8.43 -4.82 0.94
N THR A 811 9.55 -4.18 0.61
CA THR A 811 10.06 -3.03 1.38
C THR A 811 10.19 -1.74 0.58
N ASP A 812 10.05 -1.82 -0.74
CA ASP A 812 10.48 -0.80 -1.70
C ASP A 812 9.34 -0.28 -2.59
N LYS A 813 8.10 -0.76 -2.41
CA LYS A 813 6.89 -0.23 -3.07
C LYS A 813 5.68 -0.18 -2.15
N THR A 814 4.76 0.73 -2.48
CA THR A 814 3.47 0.86 -1.79
C THR A 814 2.29 0.41 -2.64
N PHE A 815 2.49 0.17 -3.94
CA PHE A 815 1.44 -0.16 -4.92
C PHE A 815 0.21 0.74 -4.77
N SER A 816 0.44 2.05 -4.72
CA SER A 816 -0.65 3.01 -4.63
C SER A 816 -1.56 2.89 -5.86
N LYS A 817 -2.85 3.16 -5.67
CA LYS A 817 -3.84 3.23 -6.74
C LYS A 817 -3.37 4.10 -7.92
N THR A 818 -2.71 5.23 -7.62
CA THR A 818 -2.12 6.10 -8.64
C THR A 818 -0.99 5.44 -9.42
N SER A 819 -0.10 4.69 -8.75
CA SER A 819 0.97 3.96 -9.44
C SER A 819 0.44 2.84 -10.33
N LEU A 820 -0.64 2.18 -9.90
CA LEU A 820 -1.33 1.11 -10.62
C LEU A 820 -2.21 1.59 -11.77
N LYS A 821 -2.29 2.90 -12.03
CA LYS A 821 -2.79 3.40 -13.32
C LYS A 821 -1.87 3.01 -14.49
N SER A 822 -0.59 2.74 -14.22
CA SER A 822 0.37 2.25 -15.22
C SER A 822 -0.02 0.84 -15.69
N PRO A 823 -0.31 0.65 -17.00
CA PRO A 823 -0.57 -0.68 -17.55
C PRO A 823 0.63 -1.62 -17.40
N THR A 824 1.85 -1.07 -17.49
CA THR A 824 3.09 -1.84 -17.29
C THR A 824 3.17 -2.44 -15.89
N LEU A 825 2.85 -1.65 -14.85
CA LEU A 825 2.87 -2.17 -13.48
C LEU A 825 1.74 -3.17 -13.23
N ARG A 826 0.56 -2.98 -13.84
CA ARG A 826 -0.53 -3.96 -13.78
C ARG A 826 -0.16 -5.27 -14.47
N LYS A 827 0.60 -5.20 -15.56
CA LYS A 827 1.19 -6.39 -16.20
C LYS A 827 2.12 -7.15 -15.25
N GLU A 828 3.03 -6.46 -14.56
CA GLU A 828 3.91 -7.08 -13.55
C GLU A 828 3.10 -7.73 -12.41
N VAL A 829 2.00 -7.09 -11.98
CA VAL A 829 1.06 -7.65 -11.00
C VAL A 829 0.40 -8.93 -11.53
N ALA A 830 -0.07 -8.94 -12.78
CA ALA A 830 -0.65 -10.12 -13.41
C ALA A 830 0.37 -11.27 -13.50
N GLU A 831 1.61 -10.97 -13.91
CA GLU A 831 2.71 -11.94 -13.96
C GLU A 831 3.00 -12.53 -12.58
N MET A 832 3.05 -11.69 -11.53
CA MET A 832 3.22 -12.14 -10.14
C MET A 832 2.08 -13.05 -9.66
N VAL A 833 0.81 -12.69 -9.97
CA VAL A 833 -0.35 -13.52 -9.63
C VAL A 833 -0.26 -14.89 -10.29
N ARG A 834 0.07 -14.96 -11.59
CA ARG A 834 0.27 -16.24 -12.29
C ARG A 834 1.38 -17.07 -11.67
N ALA A 835 2.49 -16.45 -11.31
CA ALA A 835 3.63 -17.14 -10.70
C ALA A 835 3.27 -17.78 -9.35
N GLU A 836 2.54 -17.06 -8.50
CA GLU A 836 2.07 -17.62 -7.22
C GLU A 836 0.95 -18.66 -7.42
N VAL A 837 0.07 -18.51 -8.41
CA VAL A 837 -0.90 -19.56 -8.79
C VAL A 837 -0.20 -20.84 -9.24
N TYR A 838 0.83 -20.69 -10.07
CA TYR A 838 1.63 -21.81 -10.51
C TYR A 838 2.33 -22.50 -9.33
N ARG A 839 2.97 -21.74 -8.43
CA ARG A 839 3.57 -22.28 -7.20
C ARG A 839 2.54 -23.00 -6.33
N ASP A 840 1.37 -22.40 -6.13
CA ASP A 840 0.31 -22.95 -5.29
C ASP A 840 -0.14 -24.33 -5.81
N ARG A 841 -0.38 -24.44 -7.13
CA ARG A 841 -0.71 -25.70 -7.81
C ARG A 841 0.33 -26.81 -7.61
N LEU A 842 1.60 -26.44 -7.49
CA LEU A 842 2.72 -27.39 -7.33
C LEU A 842 2.95 -27.80 -5.87
N SER A 843 2.31 -27.11 -4.92
CA SER A 843 2.46 -27.40 -3.50
C SER A 843 1.22 -28.10 -2.96
N THR A 844 0.20 -27.34 -2.60
CA THR A 844 -1.04 -27.83 -1.97
C THR A 844 -2.24 -27.76 -2.91
N GLY A 845 -2.21 -26.84 -3.88
CA GLY A 845 -3.29 -26.62 -4.84
C GLY A 845 -4.58 -26.08 -4.23
N GLY A 846 -4.53 -25.44 -3.05
CA GLY A 846 -5.70 -24.89 -2.36
C GLY A 846 -6.25 -23.59 -2.97
N GLY A 847 -5.51 -22.96 -3.88
CA GLY A 847 -5.91 -21.76 -4.60
C GLY A 847 -5.29 -20.47 -4.05
N VAL A 848 -5.28 -19.44 -4.90
CA VAL A 848 -4.70 -18.13 -4.60
C VAL A 848 -5.78 -17.05 -4.52
N LEU A 849 -5.72 -16.24 -3.46
CA LEU A 849 -6.55 -15.06 -3.27
C LEU A 849 -5.73 -13.78 -3.51
N ALA A 850 -6.05 -13.02 -4.55
CA ALA A 850 -5.46 -11.72 -4.83
C ALA A 850 -6.36 -10.59 -4.27
N ILE A 851 -5.76 -9.66 -3.53
CA ILE A 851 -6.46 -8.58 -2.82
C ILE A 851 -5.91 -7.23 -3.30
N ALA A 852 -6.78 -6.31 -3.72
CA ALA A 852 -6.40 -4.95 -4.07
C ALA A 852 -7.56 -3.95 -3.84
N SER A 853 -7.39 -2.67 -4.17
CA SER A 853 -8.55 -1.75 -4.18
C SER A 853 -9.54 -2.13 -5.30
N ARG A 854 -10.86 -1.92 -5.11
CA ARG A 854 -11.90 -2.34 -6.06
C ARG A 854 -11.67 -1.82 -7.49
N GLU A 855 -11.22 -0.57 -7.62
CA GLU A 855 -10.89 0.00 -8.93
C GLU A 855 -9.70 -0.66 -9.59
N VAL A 856 -8.66 -1.03 -8.82
CA VAL A 856 -7.52 -1.79 -9.36
C VAL A 856 -7.99 -3.16 -9.85
N VAL A 857 -8.81 -3.88 -9.06
CA VAL A 857 -9.37 -5.16 -9.49
C VAL A 857 -10.12 -4.99 -10.80
N ARG A 858 -11.00 -3.98 -10.90
CA ARG A 858 -11.72 -3.66 -12.14
C ARG A 858 -10.77 -3.42 -13.33
N TRP A 859 -9.73 -2.62 -13.17
CA TRP A 859 -8.74 -2.39 -14.24
C TRP A 859 -8.04 -3.66 -14.69
N MET A 860 -7.77 -4.61 -13.78
CA MET A 860 -7.18 -5.91 -14.15
C MET A 860 -8.11 -6.72 -15.05
N PHE A 861 -9.44 -6.71 -14.78
CA PHE A 861 -10.43 -7.35 -15.64
C PHE A 861 -10.56 -6.61 -16.99
N GLU A 862 -10.59 -5.28 -16.99
CA GLU A 862 -10.65 -4.47 -18.22
C GLU A 862 -9.42 -4.69 -19.10
N ASP A 863 -8.22 -4.83 -18.51
CA ASP A 863 -6.99 -5.17 -19.23
C ASP A 863 -7.05 -6.54 -19.93
N GLN A 864 -7.93 -7.45 -19.48
CA GLN A 864 -8.21 -8.75 -20.12
C GLN A 864 -9.40 -8.70 -21.10
N GLY A 865 -9.92 -7.50 -21.39
CA GLY A 865 -10.96 -7.30 -22.39
C GLY A 865 -12.39 -7.46 -21.86
N HIS A 866 -12.59 -7.51 -20.54
CA HIS A 866 -13.94 -7.51 -19.96
C HIS A 866 -14.56 -6.10 -20.03
N ASP A 867 -15.80 -6.00 -20.53
CA ASP A 867 -16.55 -4.75 -20.62
C ASP A 867 -17.61 -4.64 -19.51
N PHE A 868 -17.65 -3.49 -18.85
CA PHE A 868 -18.53 -3.16 -17.73
C PHE A 868 -19.38 -1.90 -17.96
N THR A 869 -19.40 -1.35 -19.19
CA THR A 869 -20.08 -0.08 -19.50
C THR A 869 -21.59 -0.09 -19.21
N GLU A 870 -22.27 -1.21 -19.43
CA GLU A 870 -23.73 -1.36 -19.24
C GLU A 870 -24.13 -2.10 -17.95
N LYS A 871 -23.21 -2.28 -17.00
CA LYS A 871 -23.47 -3.02 -15.75
C LYS A 871 -23.56 -2.11 -14.55
N THR A 872 -24.47 -2.43 -13.64
CA THR A 872 -24.54 -1.78 -12.32
C THR A 872 -23.32 -2.14 -11.46
N ASN A 873 -23.02 -1.30 -10.47
CA ASN A 873 -21.91 -1.56 -9.54
C ASN A 873 -22.04 -2.90 -8.80
N GLY A 874 -23.26 -3.36 -8.53
CA GLY A 874 -23.55 -4.65 -7.90
C GLY A 874 -23.20 -5.81 -8.82
N GLU A 875 -23.68 -5.79 -10.06
CA GLU A 875 -23.40 -6.82 -11.07
C GLU A 875 -21.90 -6.95 -11.38
N ILE A 876 -21.19 -5.82 -11.49
CA ILE A 876 -19.72 -5.82 -11.69
C ILE A 876 -19.04 -6.51 -10.50
N SER A 877 -19.45 -6.16 -9.28
CA SER A 877 -18.88 -6.77 -8.07
C SER A 877 -19.19 -8.26 -7.96
N ASP A 878 -20.38 -8.72 -8.33
CA ASP A 878 -20.70 -10.15 -8.37
C ASP A 878 -19.87 -10.89 -9.42
N PHE A 879 -19.75 -10.32 -10.62
CA PHE A 879 -18.95 -10.90 -11.70
C PHE A 879 -17.47 -11.06 -11.30
N MET A 880 -16.84 -9.99 -10.78
CA MET A 880 -15.43 -10.03 -10.40
C MET A 880 -15.14 -10.98 -9.24
N ARG A 881 -16.10 -11.22 -8.33
CA ARG A 881 -15.94 -12.17 -7.21
C ARG A 881 -16.04 -13.63 -7.67
N LYS A 882 -16.95 -13.92 -8.60
CA LYS A 882 -17.22 -15.28 -9.07
C LYS A 882 -16.28 -15.74 -10.17
N THR A 883 -15.61 -14.83 -10.86
CA THR A 883 -14.77 -15.12 -12.03
C THR A 883 -13.30 -15.10 -11.65
N PRO A 884 -12.58 -16.24 -11.68
CA PRO A 884 -11.14 -16.24 -11.51
C PRO A 884 -10.45 -15.45 -12.64
N LEU A 885 -9.42 -14.68 -12.30
CA LEU A 885 -8.63 -13.90 -13.24
C LEU A 885 -7.14 -14.20 -13.00
N HIS A 886 -6.41 -14.50 -14.08
CA HIS A 886 -5.02 -14.98 -14.02
C HIS A 886 -4.85 -16.24 -13.13
N GLY A 887 -5.91 -17.05 -13.01
CA GLY A 887 -5.93 -18.27 -12.20
C GLY A 887 -6.11 -18.07 -10.70
N ALA A 888 -6.34 -16.83 -10.23
CA ALA A 888 -6.62 -16.50 -8.83
C ALA A 888 -8.04 -15.94 -8.67
N HIS A 889 -8.60 -16.07 -7.47
CA HIS A 889 -9.79 -15.31 -7.09
C HIS A 889 -9.40 -13.91 -6.63
N TRP A 890 -10.24 -12.92 -6.92
CA TRP A 890 -9.97 -11.52 -6.61
C TRP A 890 -10.94 -10.96 -5.58
N LEU A 891 -10.39 -10.19 -4.64
CA LEU A 891 -11.09 -9.56 -3.54
C LEU A 891 -10.62 -8.11 -3.40
N TRP A 892 -11.40 -7.29 -2.70
CA TRP A 892 -11.02 -5.92 -2.41
C TRP A 892 -11.27 -5.50 -0.96
N PHE A 893 -10.57 -4.44 -0.54
CA PHE A 893 -10.72 -3.86 0.79
C PHE A 893 -12.17 -3.41 1.04
N GLY A 894 -12.70 -3.69 2.23
CA GLY A 894 -14.03 -3.25 2.68
C GLY A 894 -15.11 -4.35 2.69
N PRO A 895 -16.38 -3.97 2.95
CA PRO A 895 -17.46 -4.90 3.28
C PRO A 895 -17.91 -5.82 2.13
N GLY A 896 -17.57 -5.50 0.87
CA GLY A 896 -17.80 -6.40 -0.26
C GLY A 896 -17.04 -7.73 -0.20
N SER A 897 -16.11 -7.87 0.76
CA SER A 897 -15.35 -9.08 1.07
C SER A 897 -15.99 -9.98 2.13
N LEU A 898 -17.17 -9.62 2.65
CA LEU A 898 -17.88 -10.35 3.70
C LEU A 898 -18.51 -11.63 3.15
N GLY A 899 -17.76 -12.73 3.26
CA GLY A 899 -18.26 -14.11 3.18
C GLY A 899 -17.53 -14.89 4.26
N LEU A 900 -18.25 -15.40 5.27
CA LEU A 900 -17.66 -15.69 6.57
C LEU A 900 -16.57 -16.77 6.53
N ASN A 901 -16.57 -17.66 5.53
CA ASN A 901 -15.52 -18.66 5.33
C ASN A 901 -15.23 -19.00 3.85
N THR A 902 -15.74 -18.22 2.89
CA THR A 902 -15.63 -18.53 1.44
C THR A 902 -14.19 -18.77 0.97
N TRP A 903 -13.22 -18.14 1.63
CA TRP A 903 -11.81 -18.15 1.25
C TRP A 903 -10.91 -18.93 2.20
N GLN A 904 -11.50 -19.63 3.19
CA GLN A 904 -10.72 -20.30 4.25
C GLN A 904 -9.85 -21.44 3.71
N ASP A 905 -10.21 -22.05 2.59
CA ASP A 905 -9.49 -23.19 2.03
C ASP A 905 -8.34 -22.75 1.09
N HIS A 906 -8.27 -21.45 0.77
CA HIS A 906 -7.17 -20.91 -0.02
C HIS A 906 -5.86 -20.99 0.78
N THR A 907 -4.80 -21.42 0.11
CA THR A 907 -3.48 -21.70 0.68
C THR A 907 -2.53 -20.52 0.54
N THR A 908 -2.81 -19.61 -0.41
CA THR A 908 -2.00 -18.41 -0.66
C THR A 908 -2.86 -17.14 -0.74
N ALA A 909 -2.41 -16.06 -0.12
CA ALA A 909 -2.96 -14.72 -0.31
C ALA A 909 -1.88 -13.72 -0.76
N ILE A 910 -2.25 -12.82 -1.67
CA ILE A 910 -1.40 -11.73 -2.15
C ILE A 910 -2.14 -10.41 -2.00
N VAL A 911 -1.54 -9.46 -1.28
CA VAL A 911 -2.14 -8.14 -1.07
C VAL A 911 -1.38 -7.06 -1.82
N PHE A 912 -2.02 -6.43 -2.80
CA PHE A 912 -1.47 -5.32 -3.57
C PHE A 912 -1.95 -3.98 -3.04
N GLY A 913 -1.01 -3.20 -2.50
CA GLY A 913 -1.27 -1.88 -1.99
C GLY A 913 -1.95 -1.88 -0.61
N ARG A 914 -2.68 -0.80 -0.32
CA ARG A 914 -3.42 -0.59 0.94
C ARG A 914 -4.57 0.38 0.71
N GLU A 915 -5.60 0.29 1.54
CA GLU A 915 -6.66 1.29 1.59
C GLU A 915 -6.12 2.55 2.29
N GLU A 916 -6.08 3.69 1.60
CA GLU A 916 -5.56 4.93 2.18
C GLU A 916 -6.57 6.05 1.95
N LEU A 917 -7.12 6.57 3.05
CA LEU A 917 -8.00 7.72 3.00
C LEU A 917 -7.24 8.95 2.51
N PRO A 918 -7.89 9.84 1.74
CA PRO A 918 -7.37 11.18 1.50
C PRO A 918 -7.07 11.90 2.82
N LEU A 919 -6.05 12.77 2.84
CA LEU A 919 -5.62 13.47 4.06
C LEU A 919 -6.78 14.19 4.75
N TYR A 920 -7.57 14.97 4.00
CA TYR A 920 -8.71 15.69 4.58
C TYR A 920 -9.72 14.73 5.24
N ALA A 921 -10.00 13.57 4.64
CA ALA A 921 -10.96 12.60 5.15
C ALA A 921 -10.45 11.93 6.44
N LEU A 922 -9.16 11.62 6.51
CA LEU A 922 -8.52 11.12 7.74
C LEU A 922 -8.64 12.15 8.87
N GLN A 923 -8.36 13.42 8.58
CA GLN A 923 -8.44 14.49 9.57
C GLN A 923 -9.90 14.84 9.92
N ASP A 924 -10.85 14.64 9.01
CA ASP A 924 -12.29 14.78 9.26
C ASP A 924 -12.80 13.74 10.26
N TYR A 925 -12.39 12.47 10.12
CA TYR A 925 -12.68 11.46 11.14
C TYR A 925 -12.08 11.81 12.50
N ALA A 926 -10.83 12.30 12.51
CA ALA A 926 -10.17 12.70 13.76
C ALA A 926 -10.87 13.90 14.42
N ARG A 927 -11.28 14.91 13.64
CA ARG A 927 -12.08 16.06 14.13
C ARG A 927 -13.43 15.62 14.66
N GLY A 928 -14.09 14.69 13.96
CA GLY A 928 -15.36 14.15 14.41
C GLY A 928 -15.22 13.47 15.77
N LEU A 929 -14.26 12.55 15.92
CA LEU A 929 -14.04 11.79 17.16
C LEU A 929 -13.47 12.63 18.33
N PHE A 930 -12.48 13.47 18.04
CA PHE A 930 -11.59 14.05 19.05
C PHE A 930 -11.48 15.58 18.99
N GLY A 931 -12.20 16.23 18.06
CA GLY A 931 -12.18 17.67 17.92
C GLY A 931 -12.71 18.36 19.18
N ASP A 932 -12.12 19.50 19.51
CA ASP A 932 -12.48 20.32 20.66
C ASP A 932 -12.31 19.56 22.00
N THR A 933 -11.45 18.55 22.06
CA THR A 933 -11.05 17.92 23.34
C THR A 933 -10.03 18.79 24.08
N LYS A 934 -9.68 18.44 25.34
CA LYS A 934 -8.79 19.27 26.20
C LYS A 934 -7.50 19.72 25.52
N ASN A 935 -6.93 18.86 24.65
CA ASN A 935 -5.73 19.17 23.87
C ASN A 935 -6.09 19.25 22.38
N PRO A 936 -5.75 20.35 21.66
CA PRO A 936 -6.00 20.47 20.23
C PRO A 936 -5.33 19.35 19.41
N LEU A 937 -5.90 19.00 18.26
CA LEU A 937 -5.35 18.04 17.30
C LEU A 937 -4.15 18.61 16.56
N GLN A 938 -3.07 17.82 16.45
CA GLN A 938 -1.92 18.17 15.61
C GLN A 938 -2.17 17.70 14.17
N LEU A 939 -2.76 18.59 13.36
CA LEU A 939 -3.15 18.31 11.99
C LEU A 939 -2.14 18.84 10.97
N VAL A 940 -2.01 18.13 9.86
CA VAL A 940 -1.20 18.57 8.71
C VAL A 940 -2.02 19.58 7.88
N PRO A 941 -1.41 20.70 7.45
CA PRO A 941 -2.07 21.66 6.58
C PRO A 941 -2.61 21.03 5.29
N GLU A 942 -3.87 21.30 4.96
CA GLU A 942 -4.58 20.74 3.81
C GLU A 942 -4.28 21.53 2.51
N THR A 943 -3.00 21.64 2.13
CA THR A 943 -2.60 22.28 0.87
C THR A 943 -2.61 21.29 -0.30
N PRO A 944 -2.78 21.74 -1.57
CA PRO A 944 -2.70 20.86 -2.73
C PRO A 944 -1.38 20.07 -2.76
N GLY A 945 -1.47 18.74 -2.75
CA GLY A 945 -0.31 17.86 -2.72
C GLY A 945 0.29 17.60 -1.34
N ALA A 946 -0.30 18.15 -0.26
CA ALA A 946 0.09 17.83 1.11
C ALA A 946 -0.03 16.33 1.39
N ASN A 947 0.90 15.80 2.17
CA ASN A 947 0.92 14.42 2.60
C ASN A 947 1.33 14.36 4.07
N LEU A 948 0.94 13.28 4.75
CA LEU A 948 1.47 12.98 6.07
C LEU A 948 3.01 12.90 6.05
N PRO A 949 3.68 13.30 7.15
CA PRO A 949 5.13 13.26 7.23
C PRO A 949 5.67 11.83 7.09
N GLU A 950 6.90 11.70 6.59
CA GLU A 950 7.62 10.43 6.65
C GLU A 950 8.11 10.18 8.08
N VAL A 951 7.82 8.99 8.61
CA VAL A 951 8.27 8.51 9.90
C VAL A 951 8.82 7.09 9.77
N THR A 952 9.62 6.69 10.75
CA THR A 952 10.06 5.30 10.90
C THR A 952 8.88 4.42 11.33
N LEU A 953 8.55 3.43 10.50
CA LEU A 953 7.55 2.41 10.80
C LEU A 953 8.27 1.07 10.99
N PRO A 954 8.27 0.51 12.21
CA PRO A 954 8.96 -0.74 12.46
C PRO A 954 8.13 -1.96 12.03
N TYR A 955 8.81 -3.04 11.68
CA TYR A 955 8.23 -4.36 11.44
C TYR A 955 8.31 -5.21 12.71
N VAL A 956 7.35 -6.10 12.89
CA VAL A 956 7.47 -7.22 13.83
C VAL A 956 8.06 -8.39 13.05
N MET A 957 9.32 -8.74 13.29
CA MET A 957 9.97 -9.87 12.59
C MET A 957 9.77 -11.18 13.35
N SER A 958 9.51 -12.28 12.64
CA SER A 958 9.23 -13.58 13.27
C SER A 958 10.43 -14.21 13.97
N ASN A 959 11.64 -13.81 13.59
CA ASN A 959 12.93 -14.22 14.18
C ASN A 959 13.39 -13.30 15.34
N GLY A 960 12.61 -12.27 15.70
CA GLY A 960 12.95 -11.30 16.73
C GLY A 960 13.97 -10.22 16.33
N SER A 961 14.41 -10.16 15.06
CA SER A 961 15.31 -9.09 14.60
C SER A 961 14.56 -7.76 14.45
N GLY A 962 15.27 -6.63 14.61
CA GLY A 962 14.67 -5.32 14.39
C GLY A 962 14.84 -4.82 12.96
N ALA A 963 13.73 -4.42 12.35
CA ALA A 963 13.71 -3.86 11.00
C ALA A 963 12.64 -2.76 10.90
N ALA A 964 12.87 -1.76 10.07
CA ALA A 964 11.90 -0.69 9.83
C ALA A 964 11.95 -0.18 8.39
N VAL A 965 10.92 0.57 8.01
CA VAL A 965 10.87 1.32 6.75
C VAL A 965 10.46 2.76 7.03
N GLN A 966 10.80 3.68 6.13
CA GLN A 966 10.21 5.02 6.16
C GLN A 966 8.85 4.99 5.47
N GLY A 967 7.81 5.40 6.18
CA GLY A 967 6.44 5.42 5.71
C GLY A 967 5.69 6.66 6.19
N ARG A 968 4.59 6.98 5.52
CA ARG A 968 3.79 8.15 5.87
C ARG A 968 2.86 7.83 7.03
N ALA A 969 2.93 8.58 8.12
CA ALA A 969 2.01 8.41 9.25
C ALA A 969 1.73 9.73 9.97
N ALA A 970 0.57 9.80 10.62
CA ALA A 970 0.22 10.94 11.46
C ALA A 970 1.05 10.97 12.73
N GLN A 971 1.44 12.17 13.16
CA GLN A 971 2.21 12.39 14.40
C GLN A 971 1.29 12.48 15.62
N ASP A 972 0.11 13.08 15.50
CA ASP A 972 -0.89 13.06 16.58
C ASP A 972 -1.34 11.60 16.83
N PRO A 973 -1.20 11.07 18.07
CA PRO A 973 -1.58 9.69 18.38
C PRO A 973 -3.05 9.36 18.10
N ARG A 974 -3.96 10.33 18.23
CA ARG A 974 -5.38 10.14 17.95
C ARG A 974 -5.64 10.00 16.45
N VAL A 975 -5.02 10.87 15.65
CA VAL A 975 -5.06 10.78 14.18
C VAL A 975 -4.37 9.49 13.71
N ARG A 976 -3.27 9.09 14.36
CA ARG A 976 -2.58 7.83 14.08
C ARG A 976 -3.46 6.61 14.37
N SER A 977 -4.23 6.64 15.45
CA SER A 977 -5.18 5.57 15.80
C SER A 977 -6.26 5.40 14.72
N VAL A 978 -6.84 6.51 14.24
CA VAL A 978 -7.78 6.49 13.10
C VAL A 978 -7.10 5.99 11.83
N GLN A 979 -5.85 6.39 11.57
CA GLN A 979 -5.09 5.91 10.41
C GLN A 979 -4.86 4.40 10.46
N LEU A 980 -4.44 3.87 11.61
CA LEU A 980 -4.22 2.43 11.80
C LEU A 980 -5.50 1.63 11.52
N GLN A 981 -6.64 2.08 12.07
CA GLN A 981 -7.96 1.47 11.82
C GLN A 981 -8.35 1.48 10.35
N THR A 982 -8.08 2.57 9.64
CA THR A 982 -8.57 2.78 8.28
C THR A 982 -7.63 2.24 7.19
N ARG A 983 -6.34 2.03 7.49
CA ARG A 983 -5.33 1.62 6.51
C ARG A 983 -4.66 0.28 6.85
N GLU A 984 -3.95 0.21 7.96
CA GLU A 984 -3.17 -0.98 8.31
C GLU A 984 -4.06 -2.17 8.70
N LEU A 985 -5.07 -1.94 9.56
CA LEU A 985 -5.97 -3.00 10.02
C LEU A 985 -6.97 -3.43 8.93
N ARG A 986 -7.27 -2.56 7.95
CA ARG A 986 -8.01 -2.97 6.73
C ARG A 986 -7.25 -3.97 5.88
N THR A 987 -5.92 -3.86 5.81
CA THR A 987 -5.06 -4.87 5.17
C THR A 987 -5.14 -6.20 5.93
N ARG A 988 -5.07 -6.15 7.27
CA ARG A 988 -5.22 -7.34 8.14
C ARG A 988 -6.54 -8.05 7.92
N GLN A 989 -7.65 -7.31 8.01
CA GLN A 989 -9.00 -7.84 7.78
C GLN A 989 -9.15 -8.51 6.41
N ALA A 990 -8.43 -8.05 5.39
CA ALA A 990 -8.54 -8.60 4.05
C ALA A 990 -7.89 -9.99 3.90
N PHE A 991 -6.68 -10.20 4.44
CA PHE A 991 -6.02 -11.51 4.36
C PHE A 991 -6.47 -12.50 5.44
N GLU A 992 -7.00 -12.03 6.58
CA GLU A 992 -7.54 -12.89 7.65
C GLU A 992 -8.78 -13.69 7.22
N ARG A 993 -9.30 -13.45 6.02
CA ARG A 993 -10.28 -14.31 5.34
C ARG A 993 -9.77 -15.73 5.11
N LEU A 994 -8.45 -15.92 5.08
CA LEU A 994 -7.83 -17.25 5.02
C LEU A 994 -7.79 -17.96 6.37
N ARG A 995 -8.22 -17.32 7.47
CA ARG A 995 -8.22 -17.90 8.83
C ARG A 995 -6.83 -18.40 9.25
N LEU A 996 -5.79 -17.58 9.05
CA LEU A 996 -4.39 -18.00 9.15
C LEU A 996 -4.06 -18.65 10.50
N ALA A 997 -4.62 -18.15 11.60
CA ALA A 997 -4.40 -18.70 12.94
C ALA A 997 -4.92 -20.13 13.14
N ASN A 998 -5.99 -20.53 12.43
CA ASN A 998 -6.58 -21.87 12.52
C ASN A 998 -6.29 -22.73 11.29
N ALA A 999 -5.39 -22.29 10.42
CA ALA A 999 -5.07 -23.02 9.21
C ALA A 999 -4.45 -24.38 9.58
N PRO A 1000 -4.99 -25.52 9.09
CA PRO A 1000 -4.47 -26.84 9.43
C PRO A 1000 -3.07 -27.08 8.86
N GLN A 1001 -2.72 -26.34 7.82
CA GLN A 1001 -1.42 -26.36 7.18
C GLN A 1001 -0.87 -24.94 7.11
N CYS A 1002 0.46 -24.80 7.13
CA CYS A 1002 1.11 -23.50 6.99
C CYS A 1002 0.80 -22.89 5.62
N LYS A 1003 0.20 -21.70 5.64
CA LYS A 1003 -0.20 -20.95 4.44
C LYS A 1003 0.88 -19.99 3.97
N ARG A 1004 0.68 -19.36 2.82
CA ARG A 1004 1.55 -18.31 2.29
C ARG A 1004 0.84 -16.97 2.25
N LEU A 1005 1.46 -15.94 2.80
CA LEU A 1005 0.98 -14.56 2.74
C LEU A 1005 2.04 -13.67 2.11
N VAL A 1006 1.68 -13.01 1.00
CA VAL A 1006 2.53 -12.06 0.30
C VAL A 1006 1.93 -10.66 0.42
N ILE A 1007 2.63 -9.76 1.10
CA ILE A 1007 2.22 -8.35 1.24
C ILE A 1007 3.05 -7.51 0.28
N ALA A 1008 2.47 -7.20 -0.88
CA ALA A 1008 3.03 -6.26 -1.86
C ALA A 1008 2.71 -4.82 -1.44
N CYS A 1009 3.12 -4.44 -0.23
CA CYS A 1009 3.14 -3.08 0.28
C CYS A 1009 4.17 -2.97 1.40
N LYS A 1010 5.00 -1.92 1.38
CA LYS A 1010 5.99 -1.67 2.42
C LYS A 1010 5.42 -1.28 3.79
N VAL A 1011 4.16 -0.89 3.88
CA VAL A 1011 3.62 -0.41 5.15
C VAL A 1011 3.45 -1.61 6.10
N PRO A 1012 4.13 -1.66 7.26
CA PRO A 1012 4.00 -2.77 8.19
C PRO A 1012 2.56 -2.94 8.69
N VAL A 1013 2.13 -4.18 8.88
CA VAL A 1013 0.81 -4.51 9.46
C VAL A 1013 1.00 -4.80 10.96
N PRO A 1014 0.38 -4.04 11.88
CA PRO A 1014 0.51 -4.25 13.32
C PRO A 1014 0.13 -5.66 13.74
N GLY A 1015 0.94 -6.25 14.63
CA GLY A 1015 0.70 -7.58 15.20
C GLY A 1015 0.94 -8.75 14.24
N LEU A 1016 1.38 -8.51 13.00
CA LEU A 1016 1.71 -9.56 12.04
C LEU A 1016 3.23 -9.83 12.03
N PRO A 1017 3.70 -11.01 12.47
CA PRO A 1017 5.10 -11.39 12.34
C PRO A 1017 5.49 -11.60 10.88
N VAL A 1018 6.56 -10.97 10.43
CA VAL A 1018 7.10 -11.08 9.07
C VAL A 1018 8.30 -12.03 9.06
N ASP A 1019 8.28 -13.04 8.19
CA ASP A 1019 9.38 -14.00 8.04
C ASP A 1019 10.46 -13.52 7.08
N GLN A 1020 10.05 -12.81 6.03
CA GLN A 1020 10.97 -12.35 5.00
C GLN A 1020 10.62 -10.96 4.48
N LEU A 1021 11.61 -10.07 4.54
CA LEU A 1021 11.57 -8.77 3.88
C LEU A 1021 12.35 -8.85 2.57
N VAL A 1022 11.74 -8.40 1.48
CA VAL A 1022 12.33 -8.40 0.13
C VAL A 1022 12.05 -7.09 -0.59
N SER A 1023 12.73 -6.81 -1.68
CA SER A 1023 12.33 -5.80 -2.66
C SER A 1023 11.33 -6.38 -3.66
N TRP A 1024 10.60 -5.53 -4.37
CA TRP A 1024 9.75 -5.96 -5.48
C TRP A 1024 10.57 -6.65 -6.56
N LYS A 1025 11.80 -6.20 -6.82
CA LYS A 1025 12.67 -6.83 -7.82
C LYS A 1025 13.05 -8.27 -7.42
N GLU A 1026 13.23 -8.53 -6.13
CA GLU A 1026 13.47 -9.87 -5.59
C GLU A 1026 12.19 -10.70 -5.48
N LEU A 1027 11.02 -10.07 -5.35
CA LEU A 1027 9.76 -10.82 -5.28
C LEU A 1027 9.19 -11.16 -6.67
N ALA A 1028 9.21 -10.19 -7.58
CA ALA A 1028 8.59 -10.28 -8.89
C ALA A 1028 9.22 -11.40 -9.72
N PRO A 1029 8.42 -12.13 -10.51
CA PRO A 1029 8.95 -13.20 -11.34
C PRO A 1029 9.90 -12.62 -12.39
N THR A 1030 10.96 -13.37 -12.68
CA THR A 1030 11.77 -13.06 -13.86
C THR A 1030 10.95 -13.29 -15.14
N ARG A 1031 11.46 -12.85 -16.29
CA ARG A 1031 10.71 -12.98 -17.55
C ARG A 1031 10.57 -14.45 -17.96
N ALA A 1032 11.57 -15.29 -17.65
CA ALA A 1032 11.47 -16.74 -17.81
C ALA A 1032 10.42 -17.34 -16.86
N GLU A 1033 10.42 -16.95 -15.59
CA GLU A 1033 9.44 -17.43 -14.59
C GLU A 1033 8.00 -17.03 -14.97
N ALA A 1034 7.79 -15.81 -15.46
CA ALA A 1034 6.50 -15.35 -15.96
C ALA A 1034 6.02 -16.18 -17.16
N ALA A 1035 6.91 -16.50 -18.11
CA ALA A 1035 6.58 -17.33 -19.26
C ALA A 1035 6.23 -18.77 -18.88
N ILE A 1036 6.95 -19.35 -17.91
CA ILE A 1036 6.66 -20.68 -17.35
C ILE A 1036 5.28 -20.70 -16.69
N ALA A 1037 4.99 -19.69 -15.86
CA ALA A 1037 3.70 -19.57 -15.18
C ALA A 1037 2.54 -19.36 -16.17
N GLU A 1038 2.76 -18.58 -17.23
CA GLU A 1038 1.79 -18.41 -18.32
C GLU A 1038 1.54 -19.72 -19.07
N ALA A 1039 2.59 -20.45 -19.46
CA ALA A 1039 2.46 -21.74 -20.14
C ALA A 1039 1.70 -22.76 -19.29
N ALA A 1040 1.91 -22.77 -17.97
CA ALA A 1040 1.18 -23.61 -17.02
C ALA A 1040 -0.34 -23.34 -16.99
N GLN A 1041 -0.80 -22.16 -17.44
CA GLN A 1041 -2.21 -21.84 -17.55
C GLN A 1041 -2.82 -22.22 -18.90
N ARG A 1042 -2.01 -22.40 -19.94
CA ARG A 1042 -2.47 -22.65 -21.32
C ARG A 1042 -2.39 -24.11 -21.76
N GLY A 1043 -1.47 -24.89 -21.19
CA GLY A 1043 -1.32 -26.30 -21.53
C GLY A 1043 -0.11 -27.02 -20.96
N GLY A 1044 0.71 -26.34 -20.14
CA GLY A 1044 1.82 -26.95 -19.44
C GLY A 1044 3.09 -27.16 -20.27
N VAL A 1045 3.15 -26.63 -21.49
CA VAL A 1045 4.31 -26.75 -22.37
C VAL A 1045 4.79 -25.40 -22.86
N LEU A 1046 6.09 -25.16 -22.75
CA LEU A 1046 6.76 -23.94 -23.20
C LEU A 1046 7.91 -24.29 -24.15
N ARG A 1047 7.71 -24.05 -25.45
CA ARG A 1047 8.76 -24.25 -26.47
C ARG A 1047 9.80 -23.13 -26.39
N LEU A 1048 11.08 -23.50 -26.31
CA LEU A 1048 12.22 -22.58 -26.09
C LEU A 1048 12.78 -21.99 -27.40
N THR A 1049 11.96 -21.88 -28.43
CA THR A 1049 12.27 -21.18 -29.68
C THR A 1049 11.60 -19.81 -29.68
N SER A 1050 12.06 -18.86 -30.49
CA SER A 1050 11.42 -17.52 -30.59
C SER A 1050 9.94 -17.62 -30.94
N ALA A 1051 9.60 -18.43 -31.95
CA ALA A 1051 8.22 -18.71 -32.35
C ALA A 1051 7.45 -19.46 -31.27
N GLY A 1052 8.09 -20.43 -30.61
CA GLY A 1052 7.51 -21.21 -29.51
C GLY A 1052 7.13 -20.35 -28.31
N LEU A 1053 8.06 -19.52 -27.82
CA LEU A 1053 7.83 -18.62 -26.69
C LEU A 1053 6.70 -17.63 -26.97
N ALA A 1054 6.63 -17.08 -28.18
CA ALA A 1054 5.55 -16.17 -28.57
C ALA A 1054 4.20 -16.86 -28.73
N ALA A 1055 4.18 -18.16 -29.05
CA ALA A 1055 2.95 -18.94 -29.17
C ALA A 1055 2.45 -19.46 -27.81
N ASP A 1056 3.37 -19.90 -26.96
CA ASP A 1056 3.06 -20.58 -25.69
C ASP A 1056 2.95 -19.60 -24.51
N ALA A 1057 3.60 -18.43 -24.61
CA ALA A 1057 3.52 -17.35 -23.63
C ALA A 1057 3.36 -15.96 -24.31
N PRO A 1058 2.28 -15.75 -25.09
CA PRO A 1058 2.08 -14.52 -25.86
C PRO A 1058 1.90 -13.25 -25.00
N GLU A 1059 1.46 -13.35 -23.74
CA GLU A 1059 1.37 -12.18 -22.88
C GLU A 1059 2.75 -11.72 -22.41
N THR A 1060 3.64 -12.68 -22.12
CA THR A 1060 5.05 -12.41 -21.81
C THR A 1060 5.85 -12.00 -23.06
N PHE A 1061 5.55 -12.62 -24.20
CA PHE A 1061 6.20 -12.42 -25.50
C PHE A 1061 5.18 -12.13 -26.61
N ALA A 1062 4.71 -10.90 -26.69
CA ALA A 1062 3.70 -10.46 -27.67
C ALA A 1062 4.08 -10.71 -29.15
N THR A 1063 5.38 -10.85 -29.45
CA THR A 1063 5.86 -11.14 -30.81
C THR A 1063 7.06 -12.07 -30.78
N GLU A 1064 7.22 -12.84 -31.86
CA GLU A 1064 8.42 -13.68 -32.07
C GLU A 1064 9.72 -12.84 -32.00
N LYS A 1065 9.70 -11.63 -32.56
CA LYS A 1065 10.85 -10.71 -32.53
C LYS A 1065 11.24 -10.32 -31.10
N ALA A 1066 10.25 -10.09 -30.23
CA ALA A 1066 10.50 -9.79 -28.82
C ALA A 1066 11.10 -11.00 -28.07
N ALA A 1067 10.64 -12.21 -28.37
CA ALA A 1067 11.22 -13.44 -27.82
C ALA A 1067 12.66 -13.66 -28.30
N ALA A 1068 12.93 -13.47 -29.60
CA ALA A 1068 14.27 -13.57 -30.18
C ALA A 1068 15.26 -12.60 -29.52
N GLN A 1069 14.88 -11.32 -29.40
CA GLN A 1069 15.71 -10.30 -28.75
C GLN A 1069 16.01 -10.63 -27.28
N TRP A 1070 15.06 -11.21 -26.56
CA TRP A 1070 15.28 -11.61 -25.18
C TRP A 1070 16.21 -12.82 -25.08
N LEU A 1071 16.03 -13.85 -25.92
CA LEU A 1071 16.92 -15.00 -26.00
C LEU A 1071 18.37 -14.59 -26.29
N ASP A 1072 18.58 -13.61 -27.17
CA ASP A 1072 19.91 -13.08 -27.52
C ASP A 1072 20.55 -12.25 -26.41
N ARG A 1073 19.75 -11.56 -25.59
CA ARG A 1073 20.20 -10.70 -24.48
C ARG A 1073 20.34 -11.44 -23.14
N GLY A 1074 20.62 -12.74 -23.19
CA GLY A 1074 20.84 -13.56 -21.99
C GLY A 1074 19.62 -14.34 -21.49
N GLY A 1075 18.46 -14.26 -22.16
CA GLY A 1075 17.27 -15.05 -21.81
C GLY A 1075 17.50 -16.56 -21.84
N ARG A 1076 18.43 -17.05 -22.69
CA ARG A 1076 18.88 -18.45 -22.65
C ARG A 1076 19.50 -18.80 -21.29
N ALA A 1077 20.39 -17.94 -20.77
CA ALA A 1077 20.97 -18.17 -19.44
C ALA A 1077 19.91 -18.10 -18.35
N GLU A 1078 18.90 -17.24 -18.48
CA GLU A 1078 17.79 -17.12 -17.53
C GLU A 1078 16.92 -18.40 -17.45
N ILE A 1079 16.74 -19.10 -18.59
CA ILE A 1079 16.01 -20.38 -18.66
C ILE A 1079 16.82 -21.53 -18.03
N TYR A 1080 18.13 -21.60 -18.30
CA TYR A 1080 18.97 -22.76 -17.91
C TYR A 1080 19.73 -22.57 -16.59
N THR A 1081 19.87 -21.33 -16.13
CA THR A 1081 20.53 -20.90 -14.89
C THR A 1081 19.73 -19.72 -14.35
N PRO A 1082 18.60 -19.97 -13.66
CA PRO A 1082 17.84 -18.87 -13.07
C PRO A 1082 18.75 -18.14 -12.10
N HIS A 1083 19.00 -16.84 -12.35
CA HIS A 1083 19.93 -16.04 -11.58
C HIS A 1083 19.73 -16.25 -10.07
N THR A 1084 20.82 -16.68 -9.43
CA THR A 1084 20.94 -17.05 -8.02
C THR A 1084 20.92 -15.81 -7.12
N GLY A 1085 19.78 -15.11 -7.10
CA GLY A 1085 19.45 -14.10 -6.09
C GLY A 1085 18.11 -14.36 -5.39
N ASN A 1086 17.18 -15.04 -6.07
CA ASN A 1086 15.87 -15.39 -5.52
C ASN A 1086 15.84 -16.82 -5.01
N SER A 1087 16.08 -17.00 -3.73
CA SER A 1087 15.76 -18.25 -3.03
C SER A 1087 14.25 -18.44 -2.82
N ASN A 1088 13.38 -17.47 -3.16
CA ASN A 1088 12.00 -17.49 -2.65
C ASN A 1088 10.84 -17.04 -3.57
N SER A 1089 11.02 -16.59 -4.84
CA SER A 1089 9.87 -16.22 -5.73
C SER A 1089 9.18 -17.42 -6.41
N ILE A 1090 9.89 -18.54 -6.52
CA ILE A 1090 9.35 -19.85 -6.93
C ILE A 1090 9.93 -21.00 -6.09
N ARG A 1091 11.14 -20.85 -5.52
CA ARG A 1091 11.93 -21.93 -4.87
C ARG A 1091 11.57 -22.29 -3.40
N GLY A 1092 10.44 -21.79 -2.89
CA GLY A 1092 10.08 -21.92 -1.47
C GLY A 1092 9.41 -23.24 -1.06
N VAL A 1093 9.12 -24.12 -2.03
CA VAL A 1093 8.64 -25.50 -1.84
C VAL A 1093 9.56 -26.36 -2.70
N GLY A 1094 9.97 -27.53 -2.20
CA GLY A 1094 11.00 -28.39 -2.77
C GLY A 1094 11.05 -28.41 -4.31
N VAL A 1095 12.24 -28.10 -4.84
CA VAL A 1095 12.73 -28.41 -6.20
C VAL A 1095 11.65 -28.45 -7.30
N LEU A 1096 11.29 -27.26 -7.78
CA LEU A 1096 10.55 -27.10 -9.04
C LEU A 1096 11.50 -27.26 -10.23
N ASN A 1097 11.51 -28.46 -10.82
CA ASN A 1097 12.26 -28.75 -12.04
C ASN A 1097 11.29 -29.07 -13.19
N PRO A 1098 10.93 -28.08 -14.03
CA PRO A 1098 10.23 -28.40 -15.27
C PRO A 1098 11.05 -29.41 -16.08
N VAL A 1099 10.37 -30.40 -16.67
CA VAL A 1099 11.04 -31.45 -17.45
C VAL A 1099 11.51 -30.85 -18.75
N GLN A 1100 12.83 -30.94 -19.01
CA GLN A 1100 13.41 -30.50 -20.27
C GLN A 1100 13.28 -31.63 -21.29
N ALA A 1101 12.65 -31.33 -22.42
CA ALA A 1101 12.44 -32.29 -23.50
C ALA A 1101 12.82 -31.72 -24.87
N GLN A 1102 13.30 -32.58 -25.77
CA GLN A 1102 13.29 -32.33 -27.21
C GLN A 1102 12.03 -32.94 -27.80
N ILE A 1103 11.29 -32.12 -28.55
CA ILE A 1103 10.02 -32.53 -29.16
C ILE A 1103 10.06 -32.31 -30.67
N ARG A 1104 9.33 -33.15 -31.41
CA ARG A 1104 9.09 -32.96 -32.85
C ARG A 1104 7.65 -33.26 -33.20
N LEU A 1105 6.96 -32.27 -33.77
CA LEU A 1105 5.57 -32.42 -34.17
C LEU A 1105 5.44 -33.34 -35.39
N LYS A 1106 4.40 -34.16 -35.43
CA LYS A 1106 4.10 -35.01 -36.59
C LYS A 1106 3.83 -34.12 -37.83
N GLY A 1107 4.72 -34.19 -38.82
CA GLY A 1107 4.66 -33.36 -40.05
C GLY A 1107 5.62 -32.16 -40.09
N GLN A 1108 6.39 -31.89 -39.01
CA GLN A 1108 7.39 -30.83 -38.98
C GLN A 1108 8.58 -31.16 -39.91
N ARG A 1109 8.87 -30.28 -40.90
CA ARG A 1109 10.01 -30.41 -41.82
C ARG A 1109 11.24 -29.69 -41.25
N GLY A 1110 12.34 -30.41 -41.03
CA GLY A 1110 13.62 -29.86 -40.58
C GLY A 1110 14.44 -30.83 -39.71
N PRO A 1111 15.79 -30.67 -39.64
CA PRO A 1111 16.66 -31.66 -39.02
C PRO A 1111 16.72 -31.62 -37.49
N LYS A 1112 16.38 -30.49 -36.84
CA LYS A 1112 16.56 -30.29 -35.39
C LYS A 1112 15.24 -30.35 -34.64
N PRO A 1113 15.13 -31.18 -33.58
CA PRO A 1113 13.97 -31.17 -32.70
C PRO A 1113 13.92 -29.86 -31.87
N THR A 1114 12.73 -29.48 -31.41
CA THR A 1114 12.45 -28.24 -30.68
C THR A 1114 12.67 -28.46 -29.19
N PRO A 1115 13.52 -27.68 -28.51
CA PRO A 1115 13.63 -27.74 -27.05
C PRO A 1115 12.36 -27.16 -26.40
N ALA A 1116 11.87 -27.83 -25.37
CA ALA A 1116 10.67 -27.43 -24.62
C ALA A 1116 10.81 -27.71 -23.12
N LEU A 1117 10.06 -26.95 -22.32
CA LEU A 1117 9.83 -27.22 -20.91
C LEU A 1117 8.42 -27.76 -20.72
N ILE A 1118 8.30 -28.87 -20.01
CA ILE A 1118 7.02 -29.38 -19.50
C ILE A 1118 6.93 -29.00 -18.03
N VAL A 1119 5.94 -28.16 -17.70
CA VAL A 1119 5.91 -27.40 -16.45
C VAL A 1119 4.85 -27.91 -15.47
N LEU A 1120 3.94 -28.79 -15.90
CA LEU A 1120 2.94 -29.39 -15.00
C LEU A 1120 3.35 -30.81 -14.56
N PRO A 1121 2.99 -31.23 -13.33
CA PRO A 1121 3.24 -32.59 -12.87
C PRO A 1121 2.40 -33.61 -13.65
N GLY A 1122 2.94 -34.82 -13.86
CA GLY A 1122 2.29 -35.90 -14.61
C GLY A 1122 3.18 -36.48 -15.71
N ASP A 1123 2.60 -37.21 -16.66
CA ASP A 1123 3.31 -37.76 -17.83
C ASP A 1123 3.70 -36.63 -18.80
N PRO A 1124 5.00 -36.33 -18.96
CA PRO A 1124 5.45 -35.21 -19.78
C PRO A 1124 5.16 -35.36 -21.27
N GLN A 1125 5.18 -36.60 -21.79
CA GLN A 1125 4.91 -36.85 -23.20
C GLN A 1125 3.41 -36.70 -23.49
N ALA A 1126 2.56 -37.27 -22.64
CA ALA A 1126 1.12 -37.14 -22.79
C ALA A 1126 0.65 -35.68 -22.73
N GLN A 1127 1.24 -34.86 -21.83
CA GLN A 1127 0.95 -33.42 -21.77
C GLN A 1127 1.37 -32.69 -23.06
N ALA A 1128 2.57 -33.00 -23.57
CA ALA A 1128 3.06 -32.40 -24.80
C ALA A 1128 2.21 -32.78 -26.02
N GLU A 1129 1.78 -34.04 -26.11
CA GLU A 1129 0.89 -34.51 -27.17
C GLU A 1129 -0.53 -33.92 -27.05
N ALA A 1130 -1.04 -33.73 -25.83
CA ALA A 1130 -2.35 -33.12 -25.60
C ALA A 1130 -2.38 -31.64 -26.02
N TYR A 1131 -1.31 -30.89 -25.74
CA TYR A 1131 -1.26 -29.46 -26.05
C TYR A 1131 -0.84 -29.17 -27.50
N LEU A 1132 0.16 -29.87 -28.02
CA LEU A 1132 0.74 -29.58 -29.33
C LEU A 1132 0.23 -30.50 -30.44
N GLY A 1133 -0.51 -31.55 -30.10
CA GLY A 1133 -0.88 -32.63 -31.02
C GLY A 1133 0.18 -33.74 -31.09
N PRO A 1134 -0.06 -34.78 -31.90
CA PRO A 1134 0.77 -35.99 -31.92
C PRO A 1134 2.24 -35.68 -32.23
N LEU A 1135 3.14 -36.22 -31.42
CA LEU A 1135 4.57 -36.08 -31.58
C LEU A 1135 5.15 -37.25 -32.39
N SER A 1136 6.13 -36.94 -33.23
CA SER A 1136 6.96 -37.94 -33.92
C SER A 1136 8.25 -38.26 -33.16
N MET A 1137 8.61 -37.41 -32.19
CA MET A 1137 9.75 -37.60 -31.29
C MET A 1137 9.46 -36.86 -29.98
N PHE A 1138 9.74 -37.52 -28.87
CA PHE A 1138 9.78 -36.95 -27.53
C PHE A 1138 10.97 -37.57 -26.79
N GLU A 1139 11.92 -36.76 -26.35
CA GLU A 1139 13.10 -37.21 -25.63
C GLU A 1139 13.38 -36.29 -24.44
N ILE A 1140 13.49 -36.85 -23.24
CA ILE A 1140 13.85 -36.09 -22.04
C ILE A 1140 15.37 -35.90 -22.02
N ILE A 1141 15.82 -34.64 -21.94
CA ILE A 1141 17.24 -34.27 -22.03
C ILE A 1141 17.89 -34.09 -20.65
N GLY A 1142 17.06 -33.95 -19.60
CA GLY A 1142 17.55 -33.88 -18.23
C GLY A 1142 16.45 -33.57 -17.20
N SER A 1143 16.62 -34.13 -16.00
CA SER A 1143 16.02 -33.65 -14.75
C SER A 1143 17.13 -32.99 -13.92
N ALA A 1144 16.95 -31.77 -13.43
CA ALA A 1144 17.98 -31.14 -12.60
C ALA A 1144 18.22 -31.93 -11.30
N LYS A 1145 19.49 -32.04 -10.89
CA LYS A 1145 19.95 -32.80 -9.71
C LYS A 1145 19.18 -32.42 -8.44
N GLN A 1146 18.79 -33.45 -7.67
CA GLN A 1146 18.27 -33.30 -6.30
C GLN A 1146 19.31 -32.56 -5.43
N ALA A 1147 18.90 -31.44 -4.83
CA ALA A 1147 19.59 -30.89 -3.66
C ALA A 1147 19.19 -31.74 -2.43
N PRO A 1148 20.07 -31.85 -1.41
CA PRO A 1148 19.76 -32.61 -0.19
C PRO A 1148 18.48 -32.08 0.47
N ASP A 1149 17.74 -32.98 1.12
CA ASP A 1149 16.45 -32.69 1.75
C ASP A 1149 16.54 -31.45 2.68
N PRO A 1150 15.52 -30.59 2.69
CA PRO A 1150 15.42 -29.56 3.71
C PRO A 1150 15.38 -30.25 5.07
N VAL A 1151 16.36 -29.95 5.92
CA VAL A 1151 16.35 -30.34 7.34
C VAL A 1151 15.00 -29.90 7.92
N PRO A 1152 14.20 -30.81 8.52
CA PRO A 1152 13.01 -30.41 9.25
C PRO A 1152 13.41 -29.38 10.30
N VAL A 1153 12.87 -28.16 10.21
CA VAL A 1153 12.93 -27.25 11.34
C VAL A 1153 11.89 -27.78 12.32
N ASP A 1154 12.38 -28.50 13.32
CA ASP A 1154 11.58 -29.05 14.40
C ASP A 1154 10.97 -27.85 15.17
N TYR A 1155 9.67 -27.63 15.01
CA TYR A 1155 8.93 -26.60 15.77
C TYR A 1155 8.52 -27.10 17.16
N GLU A 1156 8.89 -28.33 17.52
CA GLU A 1156 8.77 -28.85 18.87
C GLU A 1156 10.16 -28.94 19.51
N THR A 1157 10.29 -28.43 20.73
CA THR A 1157 11.49 -28.43 21.59
C THR A 1157 12.49 -27.29 21.44
N ASN A 1158 12.11 -26.10 21.94
CA ASN A 1158 13.08 -25.21 22.58
C ASN A 1158 12.69 -24.87 24.02
N THR A 1159 12.46 -25.93 24.80
CA THR A 1159 12.32 -25.88 26.26
C THR A 1159 13.32 -26.85 26.89
N ARG A 1160 14.64 -26.58 26.79
CA ARG A 1160 15.67 -26.90 27.82
C ARG A 1160 17.11 -26.54 27.38
N ALA A 1161 17.62 -25.50 28.05
CA ALA A 1161 18.99 -25.17 28.45
C ALA A 1161 20.21 -25.96 27.90
N ARG A 1162 21.28 -25.21 27.54
CA ARG A 1162 22.57 -25.13 28.28
C ARG A 1162 23.54 -24.12 27.67
N GLY A 1163 24.15 -23.27 28.50
CA GLY A 1163 25.25 -22.38 28.12
C GLY A 1163 25.41 -21.17 29.03
N SER A 1164 25.68 -21.39 30.31
CA SER A 1164 25.95 -20.37 31.33
C SER A 1164 27.07 -19.39 30.92
N PRO A 1165 26.85 -18.06 30.97
CA PRO A 1165 27.93 -17.08 30.97
C PRO A 1165 28.53 -16.91 32.37
N LYS A 1166 29.84 -16.73 32.39
CA LYS A 1166 30.68 -16.50 33.57
C LYS A 1166 30.21 -15.29 34.39
N ARG A 1167 30.34 -15.44 35.71
CA ARG A 1167 30.27 -14.40 36.75
C ARG A 1167 30.99 -13.11 36.31
N LEU A 1168 30.27 -11.98 36.30
CA LEU A 1168 30.84 -10.69 36.65
C LEU A 1168 30.16 -10.24 37.96
N VAL A 1169 30.99 -10.04 38.98
CA VAL A 1169 30.58 -9.59 40.31
C VAL A 1169 30.40 -8.08 40.26
N ILE A 1170 29.20 -7.58 40.54
CA ILE A 1170 28.98 -6.22 41.03
C ILE A 1170 27.91 -6.31 42.13
N LEU A 1171 28.26 -5.77 43.30
CA LEU A 1171 27.51 -5.75 44.56
C LEU A 1171 26.21 -4.93 44.43
N PRO A 1172 25.12 -5.28 45.13
CA PRO A 1172 23.95 -4.42 45.24
C PRO A 1172 24.12 -3.42 46.39
N GLU A 1173 24.09 -2.13 46.07
CA GLU A 1173 23.95 -1.06 47.05
C GLU A 1173 22.45 -0.72 47.17
N ALA A 1174 21.81 -1.23 48.21
CA ALA A 1174 20.47 -0.83 48.63
C ALA A 1174 20.47 -0.69 50.14
N GLU A 1175 20.61 0.54 50.63
CA GLU A 1175 20.24 0.93 51.99
C GLU A 1175 19.49 2.27 51.99
N ARG A 1176 18.52 2.33 52.93
CA ARG A 1176 17.59 3.39 53.36
C ARG A 1176 16.16 3.15 52.84
N LEU A 1177 15.17 2.74 53.65
CA LEU A 1177 14.93 2.98 55.08
C LEU A 1177 14.20 1.81 55.80
N ASN A 1178 14.62 1.55 57.05
CA ASN A 1178 13.92 0.81 58.12
C ASN A 1178 12.53 1.43 58.42
N SER A 1179 11.48 0.74 58.86
CA SER A 1179 11.26 -0.12 60.06
C SER A 1179 9.77 -0.54 59.98
N SER A 1180 9.21 -1.67 60.40
CA SER A 1180 9.41 -2.55 61.56
C SER A 1180 8.51 -3.79 61.36
N LEU A 1181 8.97 -4.96 61.83
CA LEU A 1181 8.18 -6.19 62.04
C LEU A 1181 8.06 -6.43 63.56
N PRO A 1182 7.09 -7.22 64.05
CA PRO A 1182 7.31 -8.67 64.28
C PRO A 1182 6.10 -9.53 63.82
N ALA A 1183 6.30 -10.63 63.09
CA ALA A 1183 6.81 -11.94 63.50
C ALA A 1183 5.75 -12.83 64.18
N ASP A 1184 5.04 -13.63 63.37
CA ASP A 1184 4.59 -14.97 63.77
C ASP A 1184 4.16 -15.79 62.53
N HIS A 1185 4.36 -17.11 62.59
CA HIS A 1185 3.98 -18.14 61.59
C HIS A 1185 4.92 -18.44 60.40
N LEU A 1186 6.15 -18.88 60.68
CA LEU A 1186 6.89 -19.81 59.82
C LEU A 1186 7.55 -20.94 60.63
N ARG A 1187 6.74 -21.77 61.32
CA ARG A 1187 7.17 -23.09 61.85
C ARG A 1187 6.03 -24.10 61.86
N MET A 1188 5.58 -24.51 60.67
CA MET A 1188 4.87 -25.78 60.39
C MET A 1188 4.57 -25.71 58.89
N ILE A 1189 5.26 -26.41 57.99
CA ILE A 1189 5.28 -27.85 57.83
C ILE A 1189 6.46 -28.16 56.90
N ALA A 1190 7.51 -28.75 57.47
CA ALA A 1190 8.57 -29.43 56.75
C ALA A 1190 9.03 -30.60 57.59
N ALA A 1191 8.36 -31.76 57.46
CA ALA A 1191 8.94 -33.09 57.61
C ALA A 1191 7.87 -34.18 57.49
N LYS A 1192 7.87 -34.96 56.41
CA LYS A 1192 8.26 -36.39 56.44
C LYS A 1192 8.13 -37.04 55.07
N ALA A 1193 9.11 -37.90 54.81
CA ALA A 1193 9.43 -38.54 53.54
C ALA A 1193 8.72 -39.90 53.35
N ALA A 1194 8.71 -40.32 52.08
CA ALA A 1194 8.84 -41.70 51.56
C ALA A 1194 7.80 -42.78 51.95
N ALA A 1195 7.06 -43.26 50.93
CA ALA A 1195 6.92 -44.69 50.60
C ALA A 1195 6.09 -44.91 49.31
N ARG A 1196 6.58 -45.79 48.41
CA ARG A 1196 5.79 -46.44 47.33
C ARG A 1196 4.87 -47.52 47.92
N PRO A 1197 3.85 -47.98 47.17
CA PRO A 1197 4.01 -49.31 46.55
C PRO A 1197 3.42 -49.47 45.12
N ARG A 1198 3.87 -50.53 44.44
CA ARG A 1198 3.40 -51.09 43.14
C ARG A 1198 2.29 -52.13 43.36
N SER A 1199 1.38 -52.32 42.39
CA SER A 1199 0.98 -53.64 41.81
C SER A 1199 -0.02 -53.45 40.63
N LYS A 1200 0.30 -53.95 39.42
CA LYS A 1200 -0.14 -55.19 38.70
C LYS A 1200 -1.42 -54.98 37.82
N ILE A 1201 -1.27 -54.91 36.50
CA ILE A 1201 -1.40 -55.97 35.45
C ILE A 1201 -2.84 -56.50 35.27
N GLY A 1202 -3.37 -56.31 34.05
CA GLY A 1202 -4.52 -57.03 33.49
C GLY A 1202 -4.64 -56.78 31.98
N LYS A 1203 -4.30 -57.79 31.18
CA LYS A 1203 -4.43 -57.90 29.72
C LYS A 1203 -5.89 -57.75 29.26
N PHE A 1204 -6.16 -57.28 28.04
CA PHE A 1204 -7.10 -57.97 27.12
C PHE A 1204 -6.79 -57.69 25.64
N ARG A 1205 -7.01 -58.73 24.83
CA ARG A 1205 -6.66 -58.94 23.41
C ARG A 1205 -7.73 -58.44 22.45
N HIS A 1206 -7.32 -58.28 21.19
CA HIS A 1206 -8.11 -58.25 19.96
C HIS A 1206 -9.15 -59.38 19.84
N ASP A 1207 -10.32 -59.05 19.25
CA ASP A 1207 -10.96 -59.79 18.15
C ASP A 1207 -12.11 -58.94 17.55
N THR A 1208 -12.02 -58.53 16.29
CA THR A 1208 -12.78 -59.01 15.10
C THR A 1208 -14.28 -58.72 15.09
N GLY A 1209 -14.72 -57.91 14.10
CA GLY A 1209 -16.14 -57.80 13.73
C GLY A 1209 -16.39 -56.80 12.60
N GLN A 1210 -16.72 -57.31 11.42
CA GLN A 1210 -17.06 -56.62 10.16
C GLN A 1210 -18.22 -55.59 10.26
N PRO A 1211 -18.36 -54.70 9.26
CA PRO A 1211 -19.45 -53.71 9.18
C PRO A 1211 -20.66 -54.24 8.38
N PRO A 1212 -21.86 -53.65 8.58
CA PRO A 1212 -22.88 -53.61 7.53
C PRO A 1212 -23.56 -52.21 7.44
N PRO A 1213 -24.48 -51.95 6.50
CA PRO A 1213 -24.14 -51.53 5.13
C PRO A 1213 -24.81 -50.19 4.73
N VAL A 1214 -24.34 -49.66 3.60
CA VAL A 1214 -24.91 -48.54 2.85
C VAL A 1214 -26.22 -48.96 2.17
N PRO A 1215 -27.23 -48.09 2.07
CA PRO A 1215 -28.19 -48.12 0.96
C PRO A 1215 -27.94 -46.95 0.01
N THR A 1216 -27.50 -47.30 -1.19
CA THR A 1216 -27.64 -46.52 -2.42
C THR A 1216 -29.10 -46.49 -2.86
N PHE A 1217 -29.60 -45.34 -3.35
CA PHE A 1217 -30.55 -45.35 -4.47
C PHE A 1217 -30.42 -44.08 -5.32
N GLN A 1218 -30.16 -44.33 -6.60
CA GLN A 1218 -30.20 -43.38 -7.70
C GLN A 1218 -31.64 -43.06 -8.09
N GLY A 1219 -31.84 -41.86 -8.64
CA GLY A 1219 -32.71 -41.66 -9.80
C GLY A 1219 -33.95 -40.79 -9.60
N LEU A 1220 -33.90 -39.55 -10.10
CA LEU A 1220 -34.89 -39.04 -11.06
C LEU A 1220 -34.38 -37.75 -11.73
N GLN A 1221 -34.61 -37.70 -13.04
CA GLN A 1221 -34.17 -36.70 -14.00
C GLN A 1221 -35.13 -35.51 -14.12
N ARG A 1222 -34.57 -34.38 -14.61
CA ARG A 1222 -35.13 -33.34 -15.52
C ARG A 1222 -36.32 -32.46 -15.09
N ALA A 1223 -36.04 -31.16 -14.98
CA ALA A 1223 -36.65 -30.02 -15.72
C ALA A 1223 -36.01 -28.72 -15.19
N GLU A 1224 -35.12 -28.04 -15.92
CA GLU A 1224 -35.40 -26.89 -16.82
C GLU A 1224 -36.05 -25.64 -16.17
N VAL A 1225 -35.26 -24.55 -16.18
CA VAL A 1225 -35.61 -23.16 -16.57
C VAL A 1225 -36.18 -22.19 -15.51
N MET A 1226 -35.52 -21.01 -15.45
CA MET A 1226 -35.79 -19.75 -14.70
C MET A 1226 -35.44 -19.81 -13.21
N GLY A 1227 -34.67 -18.91 -12.60
CA GLY A 1227 -34.32 -17.51 -12.90
C GLY A 1227 -34.31 -16.79 -11.54
N PHE A 1228 -33.30 -15.96 -11.30
CA PHE A 1228 -32.99 -15.17 -10.09
C PHE A 1228 -32.06 -15.79 -9.05
#